data_AF-A0A8C2BUQ3-F1
#
_entry.id   AF-A0A8C2BUQ3-F1
#
_cell.length_a   1.000
_cell.length_b   1.000
_cell.length_c   1.000
_cell.angle_alpha   90.00
_cell.angle_beta   90.00
_cell.angle_gamma   90.00
#
_symmetry.space_group_name_H-M   'P 1'
#
loop_
_entity.id
_entity.type
_entity.pdbx_description
1 polymer ?
#
loop_
_entity_poly.entity_id
_entity_poly.type
_entity_poly.pdbx_seq_one_letter_code
_entity_poly.pdbx_strand_id
1 'polypeptide(L)'
;MGVTLSRAVQWSSDGDQLENSPLNNDILTEILLFTEGFEDRHPQEASIPFCEPLQWNTSLEAADFTGESAVSLECDDKGRPLLQLSPPAITVHSFYHLSNLLKLSKDKKMKEVWACLEAAVNTEVDLLKRENRVLKSVHYTSDYVFSNGCRSPPWRQMEGEICSLIIETCDTEPTLFITCNTSGVFLNEVRKLSRCFFSIYFNAASKGSTRSQLRNKGLVKRNYCISHFQKNKCIYSSYVCVCMRSKSPGGADDFSESSSEDEEDEEKPERRAEILTDLPSEYWQIQKLVKYLKGANQTATVIVLCTLRDFNLVQEMCQLAIRDVGGLEVLINLLDTDDIRCKIGSLKILREISCNSLIRQAIADLGGLQTMVSILDTPVKELKCLAAETIANVAKFRRARRTVRQYGGIKRLVELLDCLPDSVSLSAEQERDADVARCGALALWSCSKSTRNKESIRRAGGIPLLARLLKSSQKNMLIPVVGTLQECASEKSYRIAIQTEGMIEDLVKNLSCDNQELQMHCASAIFKCAEDKHTRDLVRQYDGLKPLVMLLNKAENKQLLAATTGAIWKCSISLENVAKFQEYRALEILVGLLKDQPEEVLVNVVGALGECAQISENLATIRKSGGIQPLVKLLSGTNQALLVNVTRAVGACATDPENMPIIDRLDGVRLLWSLLKNPSPDVQASAAWAICPCIENAKDAGEMVRSFVGGLELIVNLLKSQNKDVLASVCAAIAKIAKDVENLAVISDHGVVPMLANLTNTVDDKLRRYLAEAIACCCMWGSNCVSFGEAGAVAPLVHYLHSKDPLVHQATARALFELSKDPNNCITMHENGVVKLLLIMIGSTDAILQEAAASCVANIRCLALANDKAKNG
;
A
#
# COMPACT_ATOMS: atom_id res chain seq x y z
N MET A 1 -10.68 -33.01 -1.83
CA MET A 1 -11.14 -33.63 -0.57
C MET A 1 -10.01 -34.47 0.03
N GLY A 2 -9.41 -35.41 -0.71
CA GLY A 2 -8.22 -36.19 -0.29
C GLY A 2 -7.07 -35.33 0.27
N VAL A 3 -6.57 -34.37 -0.51
CA VAL A 3 -5.54 -33.40 -0.06
C VAL A 3 -5.91 -32.64 1.22
N THR A 4 -7.16 -32.17 1.34
CA THR A 4 -7.62 -31.42 2.52
C THR A 4 -7.72 -32.31 3.76
N LEU A 5 -8.23 -33.54 3.59
CA LEU A 5 -8.35 -34.52 4.66
C LEU A 5 -6.98 -35.04 5.09
N SER A 6 -6.04 -35.26 4.17
CA SER A 6 -4.67 -35.69 4.47
C SER A 6 -3.93 -34.72 5.41
N ARG A 7 -4.26 -33.42 5.35
CA ARG A 7 -3.72 -32.36 6.21
C ARG A 7 -4.45 -32.22 7.54
N ALA A 8 -5.70 -32.66 7.61
CA ALA A 8 -6.55 -32.54 8.79
C ALA A 8 -6.39 -33.74 9.74
N VAL A 9 -6.05 -34.91 9.21
CA VAL A 9 -5.86 -36.15 9.97
C VAL A 9 -4.41 -36.32 10.42
N GLN A 10 -4.21 -36.91 11.59
CA GLN A 10 -2.91 -37.27 12.14
C GLN A 10 -2.45 -38.62 11.60
N TRP A 11 -1.22 -38.69 11.11
CA TRP A 11 -0.62 -39.91 10.59
C TRP A 11 0.40 -40.45 11.60
N SER A 12 0.57 -41.77 11.60
CA SER A 12 1.69 -42.43 12.24
C SER A 12 3.03 -41.85 11.75
N SER A 13 4.10 -42.04 12.53
CA SER A 13 5.44 -41.51 12.23
C SER A 13 5.96 -41.86 10.84
N ASP A 14 5.51 -43.00 10.31
CA ASP A 14 5.97 -43.55 9.04
C ASP A 14 5.11 -43.05 7.86
N GLY A 15 4.01 -42.33 8.14
CA GLY A 15 3.14 -41.66 7.17
C GLY A 15 2.16 -42.57 6.43
N ASP A 16 2.22 -43.89 6.66
CA ASP A 16 1.48 -44.89 5.88
C ASP A 16 0.15 -45.34 6.53
N GLN A 17 -0.05 -45.01 7.82
CA GLN A 17 -1.26 -45.37 8.61
C GLN A 17 -1.75 -44.17 9.42
N LEU A 18 -3.06 -44.08 9.63
CA LEU A 18 -3.68 -43.06 10.49
C LEU A 18 -3.32 -43.33 11.96
N GLU A 19 -3.10 -42.27 12.74
CA GLU A 19 -2.87 -42.37 14.17
C GLU A 19 -4.20 -42.57 14.92
N ASN A 20 -4.23 -43.45 15.94
CA ASN A 20 -5.39 -43.60 16.81
C ASN A 20 -5.46 -42.45 17.83
N SER A 21 -5.93 -41.29 17.38
CA SER A 21 -6.04 -40.06 18.16
C SER A 21 -7.49 -39.60 18.33
N PRO A 22 -7.81 -38.82 19.38
CA PRO A 22 -9.13 -38.21 19.53
C PRO A 22 -9.55 -37.37 18.31
N LEU A 23 -8.61 -36.61 17.73
CA LEU A 23 -8.85 -35.77 16.55
C LEU A 23 -9.27 -36.60 15.33
N ASN A 24 -8.56 -37.70 15.05
CA ASN A 24 -8.92 -38.59 13.95
C ASN A 24 -10.26 -39.26 14.18
N ASN A 25 -10.55 -39.67 15.42
CA ASN A 25 -11.84 -40.26 15.78
C ASN A 25 -13.00 -39.26 15.57
N ASP A 26 -12.82 -37.98 15.90
CA ASP A 26 -13.82 -36.93 15.66
C ASP A 26 -14.04 -36.71 14.15
N ILE A 27 -12.97 -36.58 13.36
CA ILE A 27 -13.05 -36.40 11.90
C ILE A 27 -13.72 -37.61 11.24
N LEU A 28 -13.34 -38.83 11.62
CA LEU A 28 -13.95 -40.06 11.12
C LEU A 28 -15.43 -40.14 11.46
N THR A 29 -15.81 -39.69 12.65
CA THR A 29 -17.21 -39.62 13.09
C THR A 29 -18.00 -38.61 12.24
N GLU A 30 -17.45 -37.44 11.96
CA GLU A 30 -18.08 -36.45 11.07
C GLU A 30 -18.24 -36.98 9.64
N ILE A 31 -17.20 -37.63 9.09
CA ILE A 31 -17.25 -38.25 7.75
C ILE A 31 -18.31 -39.34 7.71
N LEU A 32 -18.38 -40.19 8.73
CA LEU A 32 -19.39 -41.24 8.84
C LEU A 32 -20.81 -40.64 8.86
N LEU A 33 -21.06 -39.67 9.75
CA LEU A 33 -22.36 -38.98 9.86
C LEU A 33 -22.75 -38.26 8.56
N PHE A 34 -21.78 -37.62 7.91
CA PHE A 34 -22.01 -36.96 6.63
C PHE A 34 -22.41 -37.96 5.56
N THR A 35 -21.67 -39.06 5.44
CA THR A 35 -21.83 -40.07 4.38
C THR A 35 -23.14 -40.84 4.54
N GLU A 36 -23.50 -41.24 5.77
CA GLU A 36 -24.77 -41.93 6.04
C GLU A 36 -25.98 -41.02 5.79
N GLY A 37 -25.87 -39.73 6.10
CA GLY A 37 -26.93 -38.75 5.89
C GLY A 37 -26.91 -38.07 4.51
N PHE A 38 -25.99 -38.44 3.62
CA PHE A 38 -25.86 -37.78 2.32
C PHE A 38 -27.01 -38.17 1.39
N GLU A 39 -27.32 -39.47 1.31
CA GLU A 39 -28.42 -40.01 0.52
C GLU A 39 -29.77 -39.39 0.89
N ASP A 40 -30.05 -39.25 2.19
CA ASP A 40 -31.32 -38.71 2.69
C ASP A 40 -31.49 -37.22 2.38
N ARG A 41 -30.38 -36.46 2.33
CA ARG A 41 -30.37 -35.02 2.03
C ARG A 41 -30.31 -34.71 0.53
N HIS A 42 -29.63 -35.57 -0.23
CA HIS A 42 -29.26 -35.34 -1.63
C HIS A 42 -29.38 -36.63 -2.47
N PRO A 43 -30.61 -37.16 -2.68
CA PRO A 43 -30.81 -38.47 -3.32
C PRO A 43 -30.43 -38.50 -4.81
N GLN A 44 -30.57 -37.38 -5.52
CA GLN A 44 -30.19 -37.29 -6.94
C GLN A 44 -28.67 -37.29 -7.11
N GLU A 45 -27.98 -36.53 -6.26
CA GLU A 45 -26.52 -36.39 -6.26
C GLU A 45 -25.83 -37.66 -5.75
N ALA A 46 -26.45 -38.38 -4.79
CA ALA A 46 -25.91 -39.63 -4.26
C ALA A 46 -25.77 -40.72 -5.33
N SER A 47 -26.63 -40.70 -6.35
CA SER A 47 -26.66 -41.69 -7.43
C SER A 47 -25.63 -41.40 -8.56
N ILE A 48 -24.96 -40.24 -8.52
CA ILE A 48 -23.98 -39.86 -9.55
C ILE A 48 -22.69 -40.70 -9.38
N PRO A 49 -22.20 -41.37 -10.44
CA PRO A 49 -20.96 -42.12 -10.37
C PRO A 49 -19.71 -41.23 -10.23
N PHE A 50 -18.75 -41.66 -9.42
CA PHE A 50 -17.43 -41.05 -9.30
C PHE A 50 -16.62 -41.26 -10.58
N CYS A 51 -15.81 -40.25 -10.95
CA CYS A 51 -14.87 -40.35 -12.06
C CYS A 51 -13.80 -41.44 -11.83
N GLU A 52 -13.34 -41.58 -10.59
CA GLU A 52 -12.47 -42.65 -10.11
C GLU A 52 -13.12 -43.34 -8.91
N PRO A 53 -13.13 -44.68 -8.82
CA PRO A 53 -13.75 -45.37 -7.71
C PRO A 53 -12.96 -45.21 -6.41
N LEU A 54 -13.68 -45.27 -5.29
CA LEU A 54 -13.06 -45.51 -3.99
C LEU A 54 -12.75 -47.00 -3.88
N GLN A 55 -11.50 -47.33 -3.59
CA GLN A 55 -11.05 -48.71 -3.43
C GLN A 55 -10.23 -48.87 -2.16
N TRP A 56 -10.57 -49.85 -1.33
CA TRP A 56 -9.83 -50.14 -0.11
C TRP A 56 -9.89 -51.62 0.27
N ASN A 57 -9.05 -52.01 1.23
CA ASN A 57 -9.10 -53.36 1.80
C ASN A 57 -10.13 -53.40 2.93
N THR A 58 -11.15 -54.22 2.77
CA THR A 58 -12.27 -54.35 3.70
C THR A 58 -12.05 -55.47 4.71
N SER A 59 -12.59 -55.27 5.92
CA SER A 59 -12.67 -56.29 6.98
C SER A 59 -14.01 -57.05 6.99
N LEU A 60 -14.85 -56.79 5.99
CA LEU A 60 -16.14 -57.41 5.82
C LEU A 60 -15.98 -58.79 5.17
N GLU A 61 -16.60 -59.80 5.78
CA GLU A 61 -16.65 -61.17 5.26
C GLU A 61 -17.96 -61.42 4.52
N ALA A 62 -17.98 -62.42 3.63
CA ALA A 62 -19.19 -62.80 2.92
C ALA A 62 -20.37 -63.12 3.86
N ALA A 63 -20.10 -63.59 5.09
CA ALA A 63 -21.12 -63.84 6.12
C ALA A 63 -21.73 -62.57 6.74
N ASP A 64 -21.09 -61.40 6.59
CA ASP A 64 -21.66 -60.09 6.95
C ASP A 64 -22.75 -59.67 5.96
N PHE A 65 -22.83 -60.35 4.81
CA PHE A 65 -23.84 -60.19 3.77
C PHE A 65 -24.58 -61.52 3.53
N THR A 66 -25.72 -61.52 2.85
CA THR A 66 -26.47 -62.77 2.60
C THR A 66 -25.94 -63.57 1.38
N GLY A 67 -24.62 -63.61 1.13
CA GLY A 67 -24.03 -64.35 0.00
C GLY A 67 -22.49 -64.27 -0.16
N GLU A 68 -21.90 -65.18 -0.95
CA GLU A 68 -20.44 -65.36 -1.15
C GLU A 68 -19.71 -64.19 -1.85
N SER A 69 -20.44 -63.30 -2.53
CA SER A 69 -19.91 -62.05 -3.13
C SER A 69 -21.07 -61.08 -3.41
N ALA A 70 -20.87 -59.77 -3.20
CA ALA A 70 -21.89 -58.75 -3.47
C ALA A 70 -21.45 -57.83 -4.62
N VAL A 71 -22.18 -57.89 -5.73
CA VAL A 71 -21.97 -57.02 -6.91
C VAL A 71 -23.28 -56.31 -7.21
N SER A 72 -23.27 -54.99 -7.38
CA SER A 72 -24.47 -54.24 -7.75
C SER A 72 -24.94 -54.58 -9.17
N LEU A 73 -26.25 -54.61 -9.37
CA LEU A 73 -26.86 -54.71 -10.70
C LEU A 73 -26.65 -53.42 -11.52
N GLU A 74 -26.51 -52.28 -10.85
CA GLU A 74 -26.25 -50.98 -11.46
C GLU A 74 -24.79 -50.88 -11.92
N CYS A 75 -24.59 -50.38 -13.15
CA CYS A 75 -23.29 -50.27 -13.80
C CYS A 75 -23.02 -48.84 -14.29
N ASP A 76 -21.73 -48.48 -14.40
CA ASP A 76 -21.28 -47.24 -15.06
C ASP A 76 -21.50 -47.28 -16.59
N ASP A 77 -21.23 -46.15 -17.26
CA ASP A 77 -21.33 -46.03 -18.73
C ASP A 77 -20.45 -47.02 -19.53
N LYS A 78 -19.56 -47.76 -18.85
CA LYS A 78 -18.65 -48.77 -19.40
C LYS A 78 -19.05 -50.20 -19.01
N GLY A 79 -20.19 -50.40 -18.34
CA GLY A 79 -20.71 -51.70 -17.94
C GLY A 79 -20.04 -52.30 -16.70
N ARG A 80 -19.36 -51.50 -15.88
CA ARG A 80 -18.73 -51.95 -14.62
C ARG A 80 -19.67 -51.73 -13.44
N PRO A 81 -19.81 -52.68 -12.50
CA PRO A 81 -20.72 -52.56 -11.37
C PRO A 81 -20.34 -51.39 -10.45
N LEU A 82 -21.32 -50.61 -10.02
CA LEU A 82 -21.14 -49.44 -9.14
C LEU A 82 -20.72 -49.80 -7.71
N LEU A 83 -20.96 -51.04 -7.27
CA LEU A 83 -20.41 -51.63 -6.06
C LEU A 83 -19.89 -53.04 -6.38
N GLN A 84 -18.64 -53.30 -6.03
CA GLN A 84 -18.04 -54.63 -6.13
C GLN A 84 -17.33 -54.97 -4.82
N LEU A 85 -17.81 -56.00 -4.13
CA LEU A 85 -17.20 -56.57 -2.94
C LEU A 85 -16.55 -57.90 -3.30
N SER A 86 -15.22 -57.93 -3.32
CA SER A 86 -14.41 -59.14 -3.53
C SER A 86 -13.29 -59.18 -2.48
N PRO A 87 -13.57 -59.72 -1.27
CA PRO A 87 -12.61 -59.70 -0.17
C PRO A 87 -11.23 -60.21 -0.60
N PRO A 88 -10.12 -59.52 -0.23
CA PRO A 88 -10.08 -58.42 0.75
C PRO A 88 -10.38 -57.03 0.17
N ALA A 89 -10.68 -56.87 -1.12
CA ALA A 89 -10.87 -55.55 -1.73
C ALA A 89 -12.34 -55.20 -1.97
N ILE A 90 -12.68 -53.92 -1.79
CA ILE A 90 -13.97 -53.38 -2.15
C ILE A 90 -13.81 -52.13 -3.03
N THR A 91 -14.71 -51.99 -3.99
CA THR A 91 -14.71 -50.88 -4.95
C THR A 91 -16.11 -50.25 -4.99
N VAL A 92 -16.18 -48.93 -4.76
CA VAL A 92 -17.43 -48.16 -4.72
C VAL A 92 -17.37 -46.97 -5.66
N HIS A 93 -18.39 -46.83 -6.50
CA HIS A 93 -18.46 -45.80 -7.53
C HIS A 93 -19.53 -44.74 -7.27
N SER A 94 -20.31 -44.76 -6.18
CA SER A 94 -21.21 -43.65 -5.87
C SER A 94 -21.45 -43.49 -4.38
N PHE A 95 -21.88 -42.29 -3.96
CA PHE A 95 -22.25 -42.02 -2.57
C PHE A 95 -23.47 -42.84 -2.11
N TYR A 96 -24.39 -43.17 -3.02
CA TYR A 96 -25.52 -44.05 -2.75
C TYR A 96 -25.04 -45.45 -2.31
N HIS A 97 -24.14 -46.05 -3.09
CA HIS A 97 -23.60 -47.37 -2.75
C HIS A 97 -22.67 -47.32 -1.52
N LEU A 98 -21.96 -46.21 -1.30
CA LEU A 98 -21.14 -46.01 -0.11
C LEU A 98 -21.99 -45.89 1.16
N SER A 99 -23.05 -45.08 1.12
CA SER A 99 -24.04 -44.93 2.20
C SER A 99 -24.66 -46.28 2.56
N ASN A 100 -25.13 -47.03 1.56
CA ASN A 100 -25.74 -48.34 1.77
C ASN A 100 -24.75 -49.37 2.33
N LEU A 101 -23.52 -49.38 1.83
CA LEU A 101 -22.46 -50.24 2.36
C LEU A 101 -22.18 -49.94 3.85
N LEU A 102 -22.04 -48.66 4.22
CA LEU A 102 -21.81 -48.27 5.60
C LEU A 102 -23.01 -48.64 6.48
N LYS A 103 -24.25 -48.39 6.03
CA LYS A 103 -25.47 -48.82 6.74
C LYS A 103 -25.47 -50.34 7.03
N LEU A 104 -24.99 -51.15 6.08
CA LEU A 104 -24.89 -52.62 6.20
C LEU A 104 -23.71 -53.09 7.07
N SER A 105 -22.65 -52.29 7.22
CA SER A 105 -21.42 -52.65 7.93
C SER A 105 -21.55 -52.66 9.47
N LYS A 106 -22.73 -52.37 10.02
CA LYS A 106 -23.08 -52.42 11.46
C LYS A 106 -21.99 -51.82 12.38
N ASP A 107 -21.32 -52.64 13.19
CA ASP A 107 -20.29 -52.26 14.16
C ASP A 107 -18.90 -52.07 13.52
N LYS A 108 -18.72 -52.48 12.27
CA LYS A 108 -17.48 -52.33 11.50
C LYS A 108 -17.40 -51.01 10.71
N LYS A 109 -18.44 -50.17 10.74
CA LYS A 109 -18.52 -48.89 10.01
C LYS A 109 -17.28 -48.00 10.13
N MET A 110 -16.83 -47.76 11.35
CA MET A 110 -15.64 -46.92 11.60
C MET A 110 -14.37 -47.53 10.99
N LYS A 111 -14.23 -48.86 10.98
CA LYS A 111 -13.08 -49.54 10.38
C LYS A 111 -13.08 -49.41 8.85
N GLU A 112 -14.25 -49.44 8.23
CA GLU A 112 -14.36 -49.29 6.77
C GLU A 112 -14.10 -47.84 6.34
N VAL A 113 -14.60 -46.84 7.07
CA VAL A 113 -14.28 -45.42 6.81
C VAL A 113 -12.78 -45.16 6.99
N TRP A 114 -12.19 -45.73 8.03
CA TRP A 114 -10.75 -45.66 8.30
C TRP A 114 -9.92 -46.23 7.14
N ALA A 115 -10.20 -47.47 6.74
CA ALA A 115 -9.47 -48.14 5.66
C ALA A 115 -9.65 -47.46 4.31
N CYS A 116 -10.85 -46.91 4.03
CA CYS A 116 -11.12 -46.13 2.83
C CYS A 116 -10.27 -44.85 2.76
N LEU A 117 -10.09 -44.15 3.88
CA LEU A 117 -9.30 -42.92 3.93
C LEU A 117 -7.81 -43.19 3.76
N GLU A 118 -7.27 -44.22 4.44
CA GLU A 118 -5.88 -44.62 4.25
C GLU A 118 -5.57 -44.97 2.80
N ALA A 119 -6.43 -45.76 2.14
CA ALA A 119 -6.24 -46.13 0.74
C ALA A 119 -6.29 -44.94 -0.22
N ALA A 120 -7.20 -43.99 0.01
CA ALA A 120 -7.33 -42.79 -0.82
C ALA A 120 -6.10 -41.87 -0.70
N VAL A 121 -5.59 -41.66 0.51
CA VAL A 121 -4.40 -40.82 0.73
C VAL A 121 -3.14 -41.49 0.21
N ASN A 122 -2.95 -42.79 0.44
CA ASN A 122 -1.80 -43.52 -0.07
C ASN A 122 -1.75 -43.49 -1.62
N THR A 123 -2.91 -43.51 -2.27
CA THR A 123 -3.00 -43.34 -3.73
C THR A 123 -2.55 -41.95 -4.18
N GLU A 124 -2.96 -40.88 -3.48
CA GLU A 124 -2.48 -39.52 -3.77
C GLU A 124 -0.97 -39.35 -3.46
N VAL A 125 -0.47 -39.96 -2.39
CA VAL A 125 0.96 -39.95 -2.02
C VAL A 125 1.80 -40.70 -3.06
N ASP A 126 1.33 -41.83 -3.57
CA ASP A 126 2.02 -42.58 -4.61
C ASP A 126 1.97 -41.88 -5.98
N LEU A 127 0.90 -41.13 -6.27
CA LEU A 127 0.85 -40.21 -7.41
C LEU A 127 1.88 -39.08 -7.27
N LEU A 128 2.03 -38.52 -6.07
CA LEU A 128 3.06 -37.51 -5.77
C LEU A 128 4.50 -38.06 -5.81
N LYS A 129 4.70 -39.36 -5.56
CA LYS A 129 6.00 -40.04 -5.67
C LYS A 129 6.37 -40.42 -7.12
N ARG A 130 5.38 -40.56 -8.02
CA ARG A 130 5.58 -41.10 -9.38
C ARG A 130 5.94 -40.07 -10.46
N GLU A 131 5.79 -38.78 -10.22
CA GLU A 131 6.17 -37.74 -11.19
C GLU A 131 7.26 -36.80 -10.65
N ASN A 132 8.26 -36.56 -11.51
CA ASN A 132 9.51 -35.82 -11.27
C ASN A 132 9.42 -34.70 -10.21
N ARG A 133 10.41 -34.70 -9.30
CA ARG A 133 10.57 -33.72 -8.20
C ARG A 133 10.12 -32.31 -8.60
N VAL A 134 9.02 -31.87 -8.01
CA VAL A 134 8.39 -30.56 -8.23
C VAL A 134 9.21 -29.40 -7.63
N LEU A 135 10.06 -29.72 -6.64
CA LEU A 135 10.84 -28.75 -5.88
C LEU A 135 12.34 -28.88 -6.20
N LYS A 136 12.93 -27.76 -6.57
CA LYS A 136 14.37 -27.61 -6.84
C LYS A 136 15.14 -27.31 -5.55
N SER A 137 14.65 -26.39 -4.71
CA SER A 137 15.22 -26.09 -3.40
C SER A 137 14.27 -25.34 -2.48
N VAL A 138 14.53 -25.39 -1.17
CA VAL A 138 13.84 -24.62 -0.12
C VAL A 138 14.88 -24.03 0.82
N HIS A 139 14.83 -22.71 1.02
CA HIS A 139 15.77 -21.98 1.86
C HIS A 139 15.04 -20.98 2.75
N TYR A 140 15.60 -20.66 3.92
CA TYR A 140 15.11 -19.54 4.72
C TYR A 140 15.61 -18.23 4.12
N THR A 141 14.85 -17.15 4.24
CA THR A 141 15.32 -15.80 3.87
C THR A 141 16.43 -15.30 4.81
N SER A 142 16.55 -15.90 6.00
CA SER A 142 17.53 -15.58 7.04
C SER A 142 18.08 -16.85 7.66
N ASP A 143 19.40 -16.96 7.69
CA ASP A 143 20.11 -18.06 8.37
C ASP A 143 20.16 -17.87 9.89
N TYR A 144 19.89 -16.64 10.37
CA TYR A 144 19.95 -16.30 11.78
C TYR A 144 18.73 -16.84 12.55
N VAL A 145 18.99 -17.50 13.69
CA VAL A 145 17.97 -18.04 14.61
C VAL A 145 18.06 -17.27 15.92
N PHE A 146 16.96 -16.65 16.33
CA PHE A 146 16.86 -16.01 17.64
C PHE A 146 16.75 -17.06 18.75
N SER A 147 17.03 -16.67 19.99
CA SER A 147 17.02 -17.58 21.15
C SER A 147 15.66 -18.25 21.40
N ASN A 148 14.57 -17.71 20.85
CA ASN A 148 13.22 -18.29 20.90
C ASN A 148 12.89 -19.22 19.71
N GLY A 149 13.87 -19.54 18.86
CA GLY A 149 13.71 -20.44 17.70
C GLY A 149 13.12 -19.77 16.45
N CYS A 150 12.62 -18.54 16.55
CA CYS A 150 12.15 -17.78 15.39
C CYS A 150 13.32 -17.30 14.53
N ARG A 151 13.10 -17.20 13.22
CA ARG A 151 14.05 -16.66 12.24
C ARG A 151 13.66 -15.27 11.73
N SER A 152 12.40 -14.87 11.96
CA SER A 152 11.94 -13.50 11.73
C SER A 152 12.46 -12.56 12.83
N PRO A 153 12.73 -11.27 12.53
CA PRO A 153 13.24 -10.32 13.52
C PRO A 153 12.21 -9.98 14.61
N PRO A 154 12.64 -9.53 15.82
CA PRO A 154 11.76 -9.40 17.00
C PRO A 154 10.50 -8.56 16.78
N TRP A 155 10.56 -7.51 15.95
CA TRP A 155 9.38 -6.70 15.65
C TRP A 155 8.34 -7.42 14.77
N ARG A 156 8.77 -8.32 13.88
CA ARG A 156 7.86 -9.18 13.11
C ARG A 156 7.32 -10.34 13.95
N GLN A 157 8.10 -10.80 14.93
CA GLN A 157 7.62 -11.76 15.93
C GLN A 157 6.49 -11.18 16.80
N MET A 158 6.48 -9.87 17.08
CA MET A 158 5.36 -9.21 17.77
C MET A 158 4.05 -9.27 16.95
N GLU A 159 4.15 -9.32 15.63
CA GLU A 159 3.02 -9.53 14.70
C GLU A 159 2.75 -11.03 14.43
N GLY A 160 3.43 -11.92 15.17
CA GLY A 160 3.30 -13.37 15.07
C GLY A 160 4.17 -14.04 14.01
N GLU A 161 5.01 -13.32 13.25
CA GLU A 161 5.86 -13.91 12.21
C GLU A 161 6.98 -14.78 12.81
N ILE A 162 7.12 -16.00 12.32
CA ILE A 162 8.07 -17.01 12.81
C ILE A 162 9.28 -17.08 11.89
N CYS A 163 9.07 -17.24 10.58
CA CYS A 163 10.13 -17.30 9.57
C CYS A 163 9.60 -16.97 8.18
N SER A 164 10.51 -16.65 7.25
CA SER A 164 10.20 -16.52 5.83
C SER A 164 11.04 -17.51 5.02
N LEU A 165 10.43 -18.13 4.01
CA LEU A 165 10.96 -19.18 3.16
C LEU A 165 11.01 -18.73 1.69
N ILE A 166 12.01 -19.22 0.98
CA ILE A 166 12.24 -19.07 -0.45
C ILE A 166 12.19 -20.48 -1.04
N ILE A 167 11.27 -20.71 -1.97
CA ILE A 167 11.04 -22.02 -2.59
C ILE A 167 11.26 -21.91 -4.09
N GLU A 168 12.20 -22.69 -4.61
CA GLU A 168 12.41 -22.87 -6.05
C GLU A 168 11.71 -24.15 -6.52
N THR A 169 10.86 -24.02 -7.54
CA THR A 169 10.19 -25.16 -8.18
C THR A 169 10.88 -25.50 -9.50
N CYS A 170 10.72 -26.73 -9.97
CA CYS A 170 11.34 -27.20 -11.21
C CYS A 170 10.60 -26.74 -12.48
N ASP A 171 9.36 -26.28 -12.35
CA ASP A 171 8.41 -26.04 -13.45
C ASP A 171 7.97 -24.58 -13.62
N THR A 172 8.25 -23.69 -12.66
CA THR A 172 7.87 -22.27 -12.75
C THR A 172 9.07 -21.32 -12.59
N GLU A 173 9.14 -20.28 -13.44
CA GLU A 173 10.21 -19.27 -13.42
C GLU A 173 10.20 -18.30 -12.21
N PRO A 174 9.11 -18.08 -11.43
CA PRO A 174 9.22 -17.31 -10.19
C PRO A 174 9.52 -18.20 -8.99
N THR A 175 10.59 -17.85 -8.27
CA THR A 175 10.83 -18.29 -6.89
C THR A 175 9.66 -17.87 -5.99
N LEU A 176 9.08 -18.81 -5.25
CA LEU A 176 7.97 -18.56 -4.34
C LEU A 176 8.51 -18.06 -3.00
N PHE A 177 7.94 -16.98 -2.48
CA PHE A 177 8.27 -16.45 -1.15
C PHE A 177 7.12 -16.74 -0.20
N ILE A 178 7.39 -17.41 0.90
CA ILE A 178 6.37 -17.81 1.88
C ILE A 178 6.70 -17.19 3.24
N THR A 179 5.72 -16.58 3.88
CA THR A 179 5.81 -16.07 5.25
C THR A 179 5.07 -17.02 6.19
N CYS A 180 5.76 -17.54 7.19
CA CYS A 180 5.18 -18.37 8.25
C CYS A 180 4.94 -17.51 9.48
N ASN A 181 3.70 -17.45 9.95
CA ASN A 181 3.25 -16.76 11.16
C ASN A 181 2.54 -17.75 12.09
N THR A 182 2.45 -17.43 13.38
CA THR A 182 1.56 -18.08 14.36
C THR A 182 0.10 -18.24 13.87
N SER A 183 -0.38 -17.36 12.99
CA SER A 183 -1.73 -17.44 12.39
C SER A 183 -1.82 -18.32 11.13
N GLY A 184 -0.70 -18.76 10.55
CA GLY A 184 -0.68 -19.58 9.34
C GLY A 184 0.47 -19.28 8.39
N VAL A 185 0.41 -19.88 7.19
CA VAL A 185 1.44 -19.80 6.16
C VAL A 185 0.89 -19.05 4.94
N PHE A 186 1.56 -17.98 4.52
CA PHE A 186 1.09 -17.06 3.49
C PHE A 186 2.07 -16.99 2.32
N LEU A 187 1.57 -17.06 1.09
CA LEU A 187 2.38 -16.88 -0.12
C LEU A 187 2.45 -15.37 -0.45
N ASN A 188 3.65 -14.83 -0.54
CA ASN A 188 3.90 -13.44 -0.90
C ASN A 188 3.86 -13.27 -2.43
N GLU A 189 3.02 -12.40 -2.96
CA GLU A 189 2.89 -12.20 -4.40
C GLU A 189 4.18 -11.64 -5.04
N VAL A 190 4.68 -12.34 -6.07
CA VAL A 190 5.82 -11.89 -6.89
C VAL A 190 5.33 -10.85 -7.90
N ARG A 191 5.75 -9.58 -7.75
CA ARG A 191 5.53 -8.50 -8.72
C ARG A 191 6.26 -8.77 -10.04
N LYS A 192 5.64 -9.55 -10.94
CA LYS A 192 5.72 -9.45 -12.42
C LYS A 192 5.00 -10.66 -13.02
N LEU A 193 3.79 -10.48 -13.54
CA LEU A 193 3.31 -11.18 -14.74
C LEU A 193 2.08 -10.49 -15.31
N SER A 194 2.17 -10.25 -16.62
CA SER A 194 1.18 -9.62 -17.49
C SER A 194 -0.20 -10.28 -17.39
N ARG A 195 -1.22 -9.43 -17.51
CA ARG A 195 -2.68 -9.65 -17.38
C ARG A 195 -3.32 -10.60 -18.42
N CYS A 196 -2.64 -11.66 -18.86
CA CYS A 196 -3.15 -12.60 -19.88
C CYS A 196 -3.15 -14.09 -19.45
N PHE A 197 -2.69 -14.46 -18.25
CA PHE A 197 -2.65 -15.87 -17.85
C PHE A 197 -3.82 -16.36 -16.97
N PHE A 198 -4.70 -15.47 -16.51
CA PHE A 198 -5.84 -15.86 -15.66
C PHE A 198 -7.06 -16.41 -16.42
N SER A 199 -6.90 -16.83 -17.68
CA SER A 199 -8.00 -17.35 -18.51
C SER A 199 -7.71 -18.72 -19.17
N ILE A 200 -6.65 -19.45 -18.81
CA ILE A 200 -6.33 -20.74 -19.46
C ILE A 200 -6.32 -21.97 -18.53
N TYR A 201 -6.56 -21.84 -17.23
CA TYR A 201 -6.77 -23.01 -16.35
C TYR A 201 -8.10 -22.94 -15.60
N PHE A 202 -9.20 -22.85 -16.35
CA PHE A 202 -10.55 -23.23 -15.90
C PHE A 202 -11.43 -23.53 -17.11
N ASN A 203 -10.96 -24.39 -18.03
CA ASN A 203 -11.78 -25.12 -19.02
C ASN A 203 -10.88 -26.01 -19.90
N ALA A 204 -10.39 -27.12 -19.34
CA ALA A 204 -9.83 -28.23 -20.12
C ALA A 204 -9.91 -29.54 -19.31
N ALA A 205 -11.11 -29.93 -18.91
CA ALA A 205 -11.41 -31.29 -18.44
C ALA A 205 -12.80 -31.72 -18.91
N SER A 206 -13.10 -31.48 -20.18
CA SER A 206 -14.23 -32.13 -20.88
C SER A 206 -13.95 -32.17 -22.37
N LYS A 207 -13.06 -33.10 -22.77
CA LYS A 207 -13.09 -33.84 -24.04
C LYS A 207 -11.80 -34.65 -24.14
N GLY A 208 -11.94 -35.97 -24.02
CA GLY A 208 -10.91 -36.88 -24.46
C GLY A 208 -10.70 -36.74 -25.97
N SER A 209 -9.45 -36.51 -26.38
CA SER A 209 -8.98 -37.00 -27.66
C SER A 209 -7.47 -37.16 -27.66
N THR A 210 -7.05 -38.24 -28.29
CA THR A 210 -5.74 -38.87 -28.28
C THR A 210 -4.60 -38.05 -28.85
N ARG A 211 -3.41 -38.33 -28.32
CA ARG A 211 -2.08 -37.89 -28.73
C ARG A 211 -1.75 -38.35 -30.16
N SER A 212 -2.05 -37.54 -31.17
CA SER A 212 -1.35 -37.58 -32.46
C SER A 212 -1.63 -36.32 -33.28
N GLN A 213 -0.56 -35.78 -33.87
CA GLN A 213 -0.54 -34.70 -34.87
C GLN A 213 -0.69 -33.27 -34.33
N LEU A 214 0.44 -32.55 -34.26
CA LEU A 214 0.60 -31.21 -34.83
C LEU A 214 2.07 -30.80 -34.72
N ARG A 215 2.87 -31.32 -35.66
CA ARG A 215 4.10 -30.68 -36.14
C ARG A 215 3.66 -29.70 -37.24
N ASN A 216 4.25 -28.50 -37.24
CA ASN A 216 4.29 -27.50 -38.32
C ASN A 216 3.17 -26.45 -38.45
N LYS A 217 3.67 -25.19 -38.60
CA LYS A 217 3.05 -23.94 -39.11
C LYS A 217 2.08 -23.25 -38.13
N GLY A 218 2.17 -21.96 -37.82
CA GLY A 218 2.72 -20.82 -38.54
C GLY A 218 1.59 -19.86 -38.89
N LEU A 219 1.45 -18.77 -38.10
CA LEU A 219 0.77 -17.50 -38.39
C LEU A 219 -0.71 -17.44 -38.84
N VAL A 220 -1.38 -16.38 -38.34
CA VAL A 220 -2.48 -15.57 -38.93
C VAL A 220 -3.84 -15.59 -38.21
N LYS A 221 -4.23 -14.37 -37.77
CA LYS A 221 -5.53 -13.90 -37.27
C LYS A 221 -6.73 -14.26 -38.18
N ARG A 222 -7.90 -14.59 -37.62
CA ARG A 222 -9.17 -13.85 -37.77
C ARG A 222 -10.39 -14.56 -37.15
N ASN A 223 -11.27 -13.73 -36.59
CA ASN A 223 -12.60 -14.00 -36.03
C ASN A 223 -13.57 -14.69 -37.01
N TYR A 224 -14.49 -15.49 -36.48
CA TYR A 224 -15.90 -15.54 -36.94
C TYR A 224 -16.84 -15.99 -35.82
N CYS A 225 -17.88 -15.18 -35.57
CA CYS A 225 -19.11 -15.55 -34.85
C CYS A 225 -20.13 -16.13 -35.84
N ILE A 226 -20.90 -17.15 -35.44
CA ILE A 226 -22.24 -17.43 -36.00
C ILE A 226 -23.17 -17.92 -34.87
N SER A 227 -24.39 -17.38 -34.88
CA SER A 227 -25.51 -17.54 -33.96
C SER A 227 -26.62 -18.48 -34.48
N HIS A 228 -27.59 -18.77 -33.60
CA HIS A 228 -28.96 -19.30 -33.79
C HIS A 228 -29.23 -20.82 -33.75
N PHE A 229 -30.06 -21.26 -32.78
CA PHE A 229 -31.49 -21.56 -32.99
C PHE A 229 -32.28 -21.73 -31.66
N GLN A 230 -33.52 -21.20 -31.61
CA GLN A 230 -34.51 -21.27 -30.52
C GLN A 230 -35.59 -22.33 -30.82
N LYS A 231 -36.21 -22.91 -29.76
CA LYS A 231 -37.68 -22.97 -29.46
C LYS A 231 -38.11 -24.27 -28.74
N ASN A 232 -38.68 -24.20 -27.52
CA ASN A 232 -40.14 -24.18 -27.25
C ASN A 232 -40.51 -24.31 -25.73
N LYS A 233 -41.61 -23.63 -25.39
CA LYS A 233 -42.42 -23.47 -24.14
C LYS A 233 -43.00 -24.79 -23.57
N CYS A 234 -43.59 -24.98 -22.36
CA CYS A 234 -44.00 -24.27 -21.12
C CYS A 234 -44.32 -25.41 -20.07
N ILE A 235 -44.36 -25.26 -18.73
CA ILE A 235 -45.51 -24.88 -17.83
C ILE A 235 -45.07 -25.11 -16.36
N TYR A 236 -45.22 -24.10 -15.45
CA TYR A 236 -45.29 -24.06 -13.95
C TYR A 236 -44.23 -24.82 -13.08
N SER A 237 -43.71 -24.37 -11.92
CA SER A 237 -43.87 -23.22 -11.02
C SER A 237 -42.71 -23.20 -9.98
N SER A 238 -42.24 -22.00 -9.64
CA SER A 238 -41.66 -21.56 -8.35
C SER A 238 -40.28 -22.03 -7.82
N TYR A 239 -39.45 -20.99 -7.59
CA TYR A 239 -38.30 -20.82 -6.67
C TYR A 239 -36.87 -20.92 -7.20
N VAL A 240 -36.19 -19.77 -7.05
CA VAL A 240 -34.75 -19.44 -7.17
C VAL A 240 -34.19 -19.41 -8.59
N CYS A 241 -34.30 -18.26 -9.25
CA CYS A 241 -33.54 -17.95 -10.46
C CYS A 241 -32.58 -16.78 -10.23
N VAL A 242 -31.31 -17.12 -10.35
CA VAL A 242 -30.15 -16.28 -10.65
C VAL A 242 -30.50 -15.30 -11.78
N CYS A 243 -30.52 -14.00 -11.50
CA CYS A 243 -30.60 -13.00 -12.56
C CYS A 243 -29.22 -12.77 -13.18
N MET A 244 -28.96 -13.47 -14.28
CA MET A 244 -28.06 -13.03 -15.33
C MET A 244 -28.56 -11.71 -15.92
N ARG A 245 -27.64 -10.76 -16.11
CA ARG A 245 -27.89 -9.46 -16.78
C ARG A 245 -28.20 -9.65 -18.26
N SER A 246 -29.29 -9.03 -18.72
CA SER A 246 -29.51 -8.67 -20.12
C SER A 246 -28.75 -7.37 -20.44
N LYS A 247 -28.06 -7.33 -21.59
CA LYS A 247 -27.54 -6.10 -22.20
C LYS A 247 -28.58 -5.54 -23.17
N SER A 248 -28.82 -4.24 -23.11
CA SER A 248 -29.29 -3.41 -24.23
C SER A 248 -28.26 -2.29 -24.48
N PRO A 249 -28.22 -1.70 -25.70
CA PRO A 249 -26.99 -1.18 -26.28
C PRO A 249 -26.80 0.32 -26.04
N GLY A 250 -25.57 0.75 -25.77
CA GLY A 250 -25.18 2.15 -25.85
C GLY A 250 -23.83 2.45 -25.18
N GLY A 251 -22.87 2.93 -26.00
CA GLY A 251 -21.71 3.72 -25.57
C GLY A 251 -20.55 2.93 -24.95
N ALA A 252 -19.54 2.65 -25.77
CA ALA A 252 -18.24 2.17 -25.32
C ALA A 252 -17.47 3.30 -24.61
N ASP A 253 -16.90 3.00 -23.45
CA ASP A 253 -15.63 3.58 -23.00
C ASP A 253 -14.91 2.51 -22.17
N ASP A 254 -13.89 1.94 -22.79
CA ASP A 254 -13.05 0.86 -22.29
C ASP A 254 -11.80 1.51 -21.68
N PHE A 255 -11.69 1.53 -20.35
CA PHE A 255 -10.45 1.92 -19.68
C PHE A 255 -10.09 0.91 -18.58
N SER A 256 -8.94 0.28 -18.82
CA SER A 256 -8.27 -0.71 -17.99
C SER A 256 -8.03 -0.22 -16.56
N GLU A 257 -8.54 -0.94 -15.57
CA GLU A 257 -8.30 -0.63 -14.16
C GLU A 257 -6.90 -1.11 -13.72
N SER A 258 -5.95 -0.21 -13.56
CA SER A 258 -4.73 -0.43 -12.77
C SER A 258 -4.51 0.80 -11.90
N SER A 259 -4.83 0.70 -10.61
CA SER A 259 -4.39 1.67 -9.60
C SER A 259 -4.21 0.94 -8.28
N SER A 260 -2.96 0.91 -7.82
CA SER A 260 -2.52 0.54 -6.48
C SER A 260 -3.04 1.58 -5.51
N GLU A 261 -4.18 1.30 -4.88
CA GLU A 261 -4.63 2.02 -3.69
C GLU A 261 -4.37 1.07 -2.53
N ASP A 262 -3.22 1.24 -1.87
CA ASP A 262 -2.93 0.65 -0.57
C ASP A 262 -3.65 1.53 0.48
N GLU A 263 -4.88 1.14 0.83
CA GLU A 263 -5.51 1.60 2.08
C GLU A 263 -5.73 0.36 2.95
N GLU A 264 -5.18 0.39 4.16
CA GLU A 264 -5.47 -0.59 5.20
C GLU A 264 -6.96 -0.54 5.50
N ASP A 265 -7.71 -1.48 4.95
CA ASP A 265 -9.05 -1.79 5.46
C ASP A 265 -8.82 -2.26 6.91
N GLU A 266 -9.43 -1.59 7.90
CA GLU A 266 -9.55 -2.11 9.27
C GLU A 266 -10.43 -3.38 9.23
N GLU A 267 -9.91 -4.48 8.70
CA GLU A 267 -10.47 -5.81 8.82
C GLU A 267 -10.17 -6.29 10.24
N LYS A 268 -10.99 -5.87 11.20
CA LYS A 268 -11.06 -6.59 12.47
C LYS A 268 -11.75 -7.93 12.21
N PRO A 269 -11.14 -9.07 12.57
CA PRO A 269 -11.78 -10.36 12.44
C PRO A 269 -13.06 -10.37 13.27
N GLU A 270 -14.12 -10.93 12.69
CA GLU A 270 -15.40 -11.16 13.36
C GLU A 270 -15.17 -11.97 14.65
N ARG A 271 -15.15 -11.29 15.80
CA ARG A 271 -15.43 -11.97 17.06
C ARG A 271 -16.93 -12.25 17.09
N ARG A 272 -17.33 -13.43 16.62
CA ARG A 272 -18.56 -14.05 17.10
C ARG A 272 -18.38 -14.29 18.59
N ALA A 273 -18.83 -13.34 19.40
CA ALA A 273 -19.09 -13.62 20.80
C ALA A 273 -20.25 -14.60 20.86
N GLU A 274 -20.00 -15.81 21.38
CA GLU A 274 -21.04 -16.69 21.87
C GLU A 274 -21.79 -15.95 22.99
N ILE A 275 -22.90 -15.28 22.67
CA ILE A 275 -23.79 -14.69 23.67
C ILE A 275 -24.88 -15.71 23.97
N LEU A 276 -24.58 -16.62 24.89
CA LEU A 276 -25.58 -17.39 25.63
C LEU A 276 -25.35 -17.13 27.11
N THR A 277 -25.97 -16.07 27.64
CA THR A 277 -26.77 -16.00 28.89
C THR A 277 -27.07 -14.53 29.26
N ASP A 278 -28.34 -14.25 29.51
CA ASP A 278 -29.00 -12.99 29.89
C ASP A 278 -28.82 -11.76 28.97
N LEU A 279 -29.60 -11.71 27.88
CA LEU A 279 -29.80 -10.50 27.07
C LEU A 279 -30.67 -9.46 27.82
N PRO A 280 -30.17 -8.21 28.03
CA PRO A 280 -30.92 -7.08 28.58
C PRO A 280 -32.32 -6.86 28.01
N SER A 281 -33.18 -6.26 28.83
CA SER A 281 -34.60 -6.03 28.53
C SER A 281 -34.83 -5.25 27.23
N GLU A 282 -33.91 -4.35 26.92
CA GLU A 282 -33.89 -3.47 25.76
C GLU A 282 -33.75 -4.25 24.46
N TYR A 283 -32.95 -5.33 24.45
CA TYR A 283 -32.78 -6.20 23.28
C TYR A 283 -34.12 -6.83 22.87
N TRP A 284 -34.83 -7.40 23.84
CA TRP A 284 -36.12 -8.04 23.62
C TRP A 284 -37.21 -7.04 23.20
N GLN A 285 -37.16 -5.82 23.76
CA GLN A 285 -38.06 -4.74 23.35
C GLN A 285 -37.80 -4.31 21.91
N ILE A 286 -36.53 -4.13 21.51
CA ILE A 286 -36.14 -3.82 20.13
C ILE A 286 -36.58 -4.94 19.19
N GLN A 287 -36.37 -6.22 19.54
CA GLN A 287 -36.82 -7.36 18.74
C GLN A 287 -38.34 -7.30 18.49
N LYS A 288 -39.12 -7.01 19.54
CA LYS A 288 -40.58 -6.89 19.45
C LYS A 288 -40.99 -5.73 18.52
N LEU A 289 -40.35 -4.58 18.65
CA LEU A 289 -40.61 -3.41 17.80
C LEU A 289 -40.25 -3.68 16.33
N VAL A 290 -39.10 -4.29 16.04
CA VAL A 290 -38.72 -4.67 14.67
C VAL A 290 -39.70 -5.69 14.08
N LYS A 291 -40.22 -6.62 14.88
CA LYS A 291 -41.26 -7.54 14.43
C LYS A 291 -42.56 -6.81 14.06
N TYR A 292 -42.96 -5.79 14.81
CA TYR A 292 -44.12 -4.96 14.46
C TYR A 292 -43.89 -4.17 13.16
N LEU A 293 -42.66 -3.68 12.89
CA LEU A 293 -42.36 -3.00 11.62
C LEU A 293 -42.64 -3.88 10.39
N LYS A 294 -42.42 -5.20 10.46
CA LYS A 294 -42.61 -6.12 9.33
C LYS A 294 -44.07 -6.28 8.87
N GLY A 295 -45.05 -5.89 9.69
CA GLY A 295 -46.48 -6.09 9.39
C GLY A 295 -47.40 -4.91 9.74
N ALA A 296 -46.82 -3.74 10.07
CA ALA A 296 -47.57 -2.57 10.48
C ALA A 296 -48.13 -1.76 9.28
N ASN A 297 -49.28 -1.11 9.49
CA ASN A 297 -49.78 -0.09 8.57
C ASN A 297 -48.95 1.21 8.72
N GLN A 298 -49.10 2.16 7.79
CA GLN A 298 -48.27 3.39 7.75
C GLN A 298 -48.22 4.14 9.10
N THR A 299 -49.37 4.33 9.76
CA THR A 299 -49.44 5.03 11.06
C THR A 299 -48.73 4.25 12.15
N ALA A 300 -48.95 2.93 12.23
CA ALA A 300 -48.29 2.08 13.20
C ALA A 300 -46.78 1.99 12.96
N THR A 301 -46.33 1.94 11.69
CA THR A 301 -44.91 1.95 11.32
C THR A 301 -44.23 3.23 11.81
N VAL A 302 -44.84 4.40 11.60
CA VAL A 302 -44.30 5.67 12.10
C VAL A 302 -44.21 5.70 13.62
N ILE A 303 -45.24 5.21 14.33
CA ILE A 303 -45.22 5.12 15.80
C ILE A 303 -44.07 4.23 16.27
N VAL A 304 -43.91 3.04 15.67
CA VAL A 304 -42.84 2.10 16.02
C VAL A 304 -41.45 2.67 15.73
N LEU A 305 -41.27 3.39 14.60
CA LEU A 305 -40.01 4.08 14.30
C LEU A 305 -39.70 5.19 15.33
N CYS A 306 -40.71 5.93 15.78
CA CYS A 306 -40.54 6.90 16.87
C CYS A 306 -40.14 6.20 18.17
N THR A 307 -40.82 5.12 18.54
CA THR A 307 -40.50 4.36 19.76
C THR A 307 -39.11 3.73 19.70
N LEU A 308 -38.66 3.25 18.54
CA LEU A 308 -37.29 2.74 18.37
C LEU A 308 -36.23 3.82 18.60
N ARG A 309 -36.53 5.07 18.27
CA ARG A 309 -35.62 6.21 18.49
C ARG A 309 -35.60 6.68 19.95
N ASP A 310 -36.57 6.29 20.77
CA ASP A 310 -36.56 6.57 22.21
C ASP A 310 -35.54 5.68 22.96
N PHE A 311 -35.04 4.61 22.32
CA PHE A 311 -33.91 3.82 22.83
C PHE A 311 -32.59 4.54 22.59
N ASN A 312 -31.59 4.22 23.42
CA ASN A 312 -30.23 4.72 23.23
C ASN A 312 -29.54 3.98 22.07
N LEU A 313 -29.74 4.48 20.85
CA LEU A 313 -29.16 3.92 19.62
C LEU A 313 -27.65 4.19 19.48
N VAL A 314 -27.05 4.99 20.37
CA VAL A 314 -25.59 5.16 20.44
C VAL A 314 -24.92 3.92 21.06
N GLN A 315 -25.65 3.19 21.91
CA GLN A 315 -25.14 1.98 22.56
C GLN A 315 -25.00 0.84 21.53
N GLU A 316 -23.80 0.26 21.46
CA GLU A 316 -23.48 -0.81 20.51
C GLU A 316 -24.43 -2.00 20.63
N MET A 317 -24.88 -2.33 21.84
CA MET A 317 -25.84 -3.42 22.03
C MET A 317 -27.17 -3.18 21.31
N CYS A 318 -27.74 -1.97 21.38
CA CYS A 318 -29.00 -1.64 20.68
C CYS A 318 -28.82 -1.67 19.16
N GLN A 319 -27.67 -1.20 18.69
CA GLN A 319 -27.26 -1.22 17.28
C GLN A 319 -27.21 -2.66 16.74
N LEU A 320 -26.51 -3.55 17.47
CA LEU A 320 -26.40 -4.96 17.11
C LEU A 320 -27.75 -5.67 17.23
N ALA A 321 -28.57 -5.35 18.24
CA ALA A 321 -29.93 -5.88 18.37
C ALA A 321 -30.77 -5.61 17.11
N ILE A 322 -30.75 -4.37 16.59
CA ILE A 322 -31.45 -4.01 15.35
C ILE A 322 -30.91 -4.81 14.16
N ARG A 323 -29.59 -5.02 14.07
CA ARG A 323 -28.98 -5.83 13.00
C ARG A 323 -29.40 -7.30 13.09
N ASP A 324 -29.24 -7.91 14.25
CA ASP A 324 -29.34 -9.36 14.46
C ASP A 324 -30.78 -9.87 14.28
N VAL A 325 -31.78 -9.03 14.59
CA VAL A 325 -33.21 -9.35 14.37
C VAL A 325 -33.69 -9.05 12.95
N GLY A 326 -32.77 -8.67 12.05
CA GLY A 326 -33.06 -8.32 10.65
C GLY A 326 -33.73 -6.95 10.49
N GLY A 327 -33.55 -6.04 11.44
CA GLY A 327 -34.12 -4.69 11.39
C GLY A 327 -33.49 -3.79 10.35
N LEU A 328 -32.21 -3.97 10.01
CA LEU A 328 -31.56 -3.18 8.96
C LEU A 328 -32.22 -3.37 7.59
N GLU A 329 -32.56 -4.61 7.23
CA GLU A 329 -33.26 -4.93 5.98
C GLU A 329 -34.64 -4.24 5.94
N VAL A 330 -35.39 -4.30 7.05
CA VAL A 330 -36.69 -3.65 7.17
C VAL A 330 -36.56 -2.13 7.03
N LEU A 331 -35.59 -1.52 7.71
CA LEU A 331 -35.33 -0.08 7.64
C LEU A 331 -34.97 0.34 6.22
N ILE A 332 -34.10 -0.41 5.53
CA ILE A 332 -33.73 -0.13 4.13
C ILE A 332 -34.95 -0.27 3.21
N ASN A 333 -35.75 -1.31 3.36
CA ASN A 333 -36.98 -1.51 2.57
C ASN A 333 -37.99 -0.38 2.79
N LEU A 334 -38.08 0.18 4.00
CA LEU A 334 -38.94 1.34 4.28
C LEU A 334 -38.53 2.60 3.48
N LEU A 335 -37.28 2.69 3.03
CA LEU A 335 -36.81 3.82 2.21
C LEU A 335 -37.40 3.80 0.78
N ASP A 336 -37.79 2.63 0.28
CA ASP A 336 -38.42 2.45 -1.03
C ASP A 336 -39.95 2.64 -1.03
N THR A 337 -40.55 2.92 0.13
CA THR A 337 -42.00 3.19 0.24
C THR A 337 -42.39 4.54 -0.38
N ASP A 338 -43.68 4.85 -0.52
CA ASP A 338 -44.11 6.20 -0.95
C ASP A 338 -44.36 7.15 0.24
N ASP A 339 -44.46 6.64 1.47
CA ASP A 339 -44.75 7.46 2.65
C ASP A 339 -43.48 8.17 3.16
N ILE A 340 -43.47 9.49 3.00
CA ILE A 340 -42.34 10.36 3.38
C ILE A 340 -42.00 10.21 4.88
N ARG A 341 -42.98 10.02 5.76
CA ARG A 341 -42.74 9.92 7.21
C ARG A 341 -42.04 8.61 7.57
N CYS A 342 -42.38 7.52 6.89
CA CYS A 342 -41.70 6.23 7.03
C CYS A 342 -40.24 6.34 6.58
N LYS A 343 -39.96 6.99 5.45
CA LYS A 343 -38.58 7.25 4.99
C LYS A 343 -37.80 8.09 6.00
N ILE A 344 -38.37 9.20 6.47
CA ILE A 344 -37.74 10.08 7.47
C ILE A 344 -37.43 9.31 8.75
N GLY A 345 -38.41 8.56 9.28
CA GLY A 345 -38.24 7.76 10.50
C GLY A 345 -37.14 6.71 10.35
N SER A 346 -37.12 6.00 9.21
CA SER A 346 -36.10 5.00 8.91
C SER A 346 -34.70 5.62 8.77
N LEU A 347 -34.55 6.69 7.98
CA LEU A 347 -33.26 7.36 7.81
C LEU A 347 -32.73 7.95 9.12
N LYS A 348 -33.58 8.47 10.01
CA LYS A 348 -33.15 8.97 11.33
C LYS A 348 -32.49 7.88 12.16
N ILE A 349 -33.06 6.67 12.17
CA ILE A 349 -32.49 5.50 12.85
C ILE A 349 -31.18 5.08 12.16
N LEU A 350 -31.22 4.86 10.83
CA LEU A 350 -30.05 4.44 10.04
C LEU A 350 -28.86 5.38 10.20
N ARG A 351 -29.11 6.70 10.17
CA ARG A 351 -28.08 7.72 10.41
C ARG A 351 -27.37 7.51 11.75
N GLU A 352 -28.12 7.28 12.82
CA GLU A 352 -27.58 7.17 14.18
C GLU A 352 -26.76 5.89 14.37
N ILE A 353 -27.25 4.77 13.86
CA ILE A 353 -26.58 3.46 14.01
C ILE A 353 -25.45 3.24 12.99
N SER A 354 -25.44 3.96 11.87
CA SER A 354 -24.40 3.88 10.83
C SER A 354 -23.02 4.43 11.28
N CYS A 355 -22.89 4.89 12.52
CA CYS A 355 -21.59 5.20 13.12
C CYS A 355 -20.75 3.95 13.42
N ASN A 356 -21.38 2.78 13.56
CA ASN A 356 -20.71 1.49 13.82
C ASN A 356 -20.19 0.85 12.52
N SER A 357 -18.93 0.37 12.52
CA SER A 357 -18.30 -0.23 11.33
C SER A 357 -19.06 -1.45 10.78
N LEU A 358 -19.54 -2.34 11.65
CA LEU A 358 -20.28 -3.55 11.26
C LEU A 358 -21.61 -3.19 10.61
N ILE A 359 -22.28 -2.16 11.10
CA ILE A 359 -23.55 -1.68 10.52
C ILE A 359 -23.32 -1.02 9.16
N ARG A 360 -22.24 -0.25 8.99
CA ARG A 360 -21.91 0.35 7.67
C ARG A 360 -21.72 -0.72 6.61
N GLN A 361 -21.02 -1.81 6.95
CA GLN A 361 -20.83 -2.95 6.06
C GLN A 361 -22.18 -3.60 5.73
N ALA A 362 -22.99 -3.92 6.74
CA ALA A 362 -24.30 -4.53 6.55
C ALA A 362 -25.24 -3.65 5.70
N ILE A 363 -25.27 -2.33 5.90
CA ILE A 363 -26.06 -1.40 5.06
C ILE A 363 -25.59 -1.45 3.59
N ALA A 364 -24.28 -1.51 3.35
CA ALA A 364 -23.74 -1.60 2.01
C ALA A 364 -24.02 -2.97 1.35
N ASP A 365 -24.00 -4.06 2.12
CA ASP A 365 -24.32 -5.41 1.64
C ASP A 365 -25.78 -5.58 1.28
N LEU A 366 -26.68 -4.99 2.08
CA LEU A 366 -28.12 -4.98 1.84
C LEU A 366 -28.56 -4.01 0.74
N GLY A 367 -27.61 -3.32 0.08
CA GLY A 367 -27.92 -2.38 -1.00
C GLY A 367 -28.53 -1.05 -0.55
N GLY A 368 -28.39 -0.67 0.72
CA GLY A 368 -28.99 0.55 1.26
C GLY A 368 -28.40 1.85 0.67
N LEU A 369 -27.14 1.82 0.22
CA LEU A 369 -26.50 2.99 -0.41
C LEU A 369 -27.19 3.39 -1.73
N GLN A 370 -27.64 2.41 -2.52
CA GLN A 370 -28.33 2.61 -3.78
C GLN A 370 -29.63 3.37 -3.56
N THR A 371 -30.40 2.94 -2.57
CA THR A 371 -31.66 3.57 -2.18
C THR A 371 -31.43 4.96 -1.59
N MET A 372 -30.40 5.15 -0.77
CA MET A 372 -30.07 6.50 -0.27
C MET A 372 -29.66 7.46 -1.39
N VAL A 373 -28.93 6.98 -2.40
CA VAL A 373 -28.57 7.79 -3.58
C VAL A 373 -29.82 8.19 -4.39
N SER A 374 -30.80 7.30 -4.56
CA SER A 374 -32.04 7.65 -5.27
C SER A 374 -32.89 8.66 -4.50
N ILE A 375 -32.88 8.63 -3.16
CA ILE A 375 -33.59 9.61 -2.31
C ILE A 375 -33.06 11.04 -2.52
N LEU A 376 -31.80 11.22 -2.94
CA LEU A 376 -31.24 12.55 -3.20
C LEU A 376 -31.96 13.32 -4.32
N ASP A 377 -32.65 12.60 -5.22
CA ASP A 377 -33.44 13.20 -6.32
C ASP A 377 -34.81 13.72 -5.84
N THR A 378 -35.23 13.43 -4.59
CA THR A 378 -36.53 13.86 -4.06
C THR A 378 -36.57 15.37 -3.80
N PRO A 379 -37.71 16.08 -3.91
CA PRO A 379 -37.79 17.50 -3.60
C PRO A 379 -37.77 17.80 -2.09
N VAL A 380 -37.84 16.77 -1.23
CA VAL A 380 -37.99 16.93 0.22
C VAL A 380 -36.62 17.17 0.86
N LYS A 381 -36.37 18.41 1.28
CA LYS A 381 -35.08 18.83 1.88
C LYS A 381 -34.65 17.94 3.07
N GLU A 382 -35.58 17.59 3.97
CA GLU A 382 -35.27 16.73 5.13
C GLU A 382 -34.78 15.33 4.72
N LEU A 383 -35.37 14.73 3.68
CA LEU A 383 -34.93 13.44 3.15
C LEU A 383 -33.54 13.53 2.52
N LYS A 384 -33.26 14.60 1.77
CA LYS A 384 -31.92 14.84 1.20
C LYS A 384 -30.86 14.94 2.29
N CYS A 385 -31.12 15.73 3.35
CA CYS A 385 -30.20 15.88 4.48
C CYS A 385 -29.90 14.53 5.13
N LEU A 386 -30.94 13.80 5.53
CA LEU A 386 -30.80 12.53 6.24
C LEU A 386 -30.12 11.46 5.37
N ALA A 387 -30.45 11.39 4.09
CA ALA A 387 -29.81 10.47 3.14
C ALA A 387 -28.33 10.82 2.96
N ALA A 388 -27.98 12.10 2.77
CA ALA A 388 -26.59 12.53 2.63
C ALA A 388 -25.77 12.31 3.93
N GLU A 389 -26.31 12.61 5.11
CA GLU A 389 -25.66 12.32 6.40
C GLU A 389 -25.41 10.81 6.58
N THR A 390 -26.40 9.98 6.24
CA THR A 390 -26.26 8.51 6.32
C THR A 390 -25.23 8.00 5.31
N ILE A 391 -25.21 8.52 4.08
CA ILE A 391 -24.18 8.21 3.09
C ILE A 391 -22.80 8.60 3.61
N ALA A 392 -22.64 9.76 4.25
CA ALA A 392 -21.37 10.18 4.83
C ALA A 392 -20.85 9.19 5.88
N ASN A 393 -21.76 8.71 6.74
CA ASN A 393 -21.41 7.71 7.75
C ASN A 393 -21.02 6.37 7.14
N VAL A 394 -21.74 5.90 6.12
CA VAL A 394 -21.50 4.59 5.47
C VAL A 394 -20.29 4.62 4.52
N ALA A 395 -20.02 5.73 3.84
CA ALA A 395 -18.96 5.88 2.83
C ALA A 395 -17.53 5.98 3.39
N LYS A 396 -17.24 5.33 4.53
CA LYS A 396 -15.93 5.36 5.19
C LYS A 396 -14.96 4.26 4.77
N PHE A 397 -15.38 3.30 3.94
CA PHE A 397 -14.53 2.25 3.36
C PHE A 397 -14.66 2.15 1.83
N ARG A 398 -13.71 1.46 1.19
CA ARG A 398 -13.50 1.51 -0.28
C ARG A 398 -14.73 1.05 -1.08
N ARG A 399 -15.35 -0.06 -0.69
CA ARG A 399 -16.53 -0.62 -1.38
C ARG A 399 -17.75 0.31 -1.29
N ALA A 400 -18.03 0.93 -0.15
CA ALA A 400 -19.10 1.92 -0.02
C ALA A 400 -18.86 3.14 -0.91
N ARG A 401 -17.65 3.72 -0.88
CA ARG A 401 -17.26 4.85 -1.76
C ARG A 401 -17.44 4.54 -3.24
N ARG A 402 -17.09 3.31 -3.65
CA ARG A 402 -17.29 2.83 -5.03
C ARG A 402 -18.77 2.72 -5.39
N THR A 403 -19.60 2.22 -4.48
CA THR A 403 -21.05 2.05 -4.68
C THR A 403 -21.71 3.42 -4.89
N VAL A 404 -21.43 4.41 -4.02
CA VAL A 404 -21.96 5.78 -4.19
C VAL A 404 -21.61 6.35 -5.57
N ARG A 405 -20.37 6.15 -6.06
CA ARG A 405 -19.97 6.59 -7.40
C ARG A 405 -20.71 5.86 -8.52
N GLN A 406 -20.80 4.52 -8.46
CA GLN A 406 -21.42 3.70 -9.52
C GLN A 406 -22.90 4.03 -9.75
N TYR A 407 -23.62 4.40 -8.70
CA TYR A 407 -25.03 4.78 -8.79
C TYR A 407 -25.23 6.28 -9.05
N GLY A 408 -24.17 7.01 -9.42
CA GLY A 408 -24.23 8.43 -9.75
C GLY A 408 -24.46 9.35 -8.55
N GLY A 409 -24.16 8.88 -7.33
CA GLY A 409 -24.31 9.66 -6.11
C GLY A 409 -23.39 10.86 -6.03
N ILE A 410 -22.17 10.78 -6.57
CA ILE A 410 -21.22 11.93 -6.55
C ILE A 410 -21.80 13.15 -7.27
N LYS A 411 -22.38 12.97 -8.46
CA LYS A 411 -22.99 14.07 -9.21
C LYS A 411 -24.15 14.70 -8.42
N ARG A 412 -25.04 13.87 -7.89
CA ARG A 412 -26.19 14.31 -7.08
C ARG A 412 -25.76 15.06 -5.82
N LEU A 413 -24.74 14.56 -5.12
CA LEU A 413 -24.19 15.22 -3.95
C LEU A 413 -23.55 16.58 -4.28
N VAL A 414 -22.91 16.72 -5.45
CA VAL A 414 -22.40 18.00 -5.95
C VAL A 414 -23.55 18.97 -6.26
N GLU A 415 -24.65 18.49 -6.85
CA GLU A 415 -25.85 19.31 -7.10
C GLU A 415 -26.49 19.83 -5.80
N LEU A 416 -26.32 19.14 -4.66
CA LEU A 416 -26.79 19.63 -3.36
C LEU A 416 -26.02 20.86 -2.85
N LEU A 417 -24.81 21.11 -3.36
CA LEU A 417 -23.97 22.24 -2.95
C LEU A 417 -24.46 23.57 -3.53
N ASP A 418 -25.41 23.54 -4.47
CA ASP A 418 -25.88 24.73 -5.16
C ASP A 418 -26.79 25.60 -4.26
N CYS A 419 -26.19 26.29 -3.29
CA CYS A 419 -26.84 27.32 -2.50
C CYS A 419 -26.07 28.65 -2.53
N LEU A 420 -26.78 29.76 -2.27
CA LEU A 420 -26.20 31.08 -2.13
C LEU A 420 -25.73 31.28 -0.67
N PRO A 421 -24.45 31.58 -0.43
CA PRO A 421 -23.88 31.59 0.92
C PRO A 421 -24.21 32.84 1.77
N ASP A 422 -24.70 33.93 1.16
CA ASP A 422 -24.74 35.24 1.81
C ASP A 422 -26.12 35.92 1.79
N SER A 423 -26.82 35.89 2.93
CA SER A 423 -27.69 36.99 3.38
C SER A 423 -27.56 37.18 4.89
N VAL A 424 -27.44 38.43 5.34
CA VAL A 424 -27.24 38.85 6.75
C VAL A 424 -28.39 38.38 7.67
N SER A 425 -29.54 38.05 7.07
CA SER A 425 -30.59 37.22 7.65
C SER A 425 -30.95 36.14 6.62
N LEU A 426 -30.69 34.88 6.95
CA LEU A 426 -31.22 33.77 6.15
C LEU A 426 -32.71 33.64 6.48
N SER A 427 -33.56 33.57 5.46
CA SER A 427 -34.92 33.11 5.66
C SER A 427 -34.88 31.64 6.12
N ALA A 428 -35.91 31.17 6.82
CA ALA A 428 -36.02 29.76 7.21
C ALA A 428 -35.92 28.79 6.00
N GLU A 429 -36.15 29.27 4.79
CA GLU A 429 -36.00 28.49 3.57
C GLU A 429 -34.54 28.39 3.11
N GLN A 430 -33.79 29.49 3.22
CA GLN A 430 -32.35 29.55 2.94
C GLN A 430 -31.51 28.80 3.99
N GLU A 431 -31.93 28.80 5.25
CA GLU A 431 -31.30 27.98 6.30
C GLU A 431 -31.40 26.48 5.98
N ARG A 432 -32.58 26.04 5.51
CA ARG A 432 -32.79 24.65 5.08
C ARG A 432 -31.96 24.29 3.85
N ASP A 433 -31.77 25.21 2.91
CA ASP A 433 -30.89 24.99 1.76
C ASP A 433 -29.42 24.91 2.17
N ALA A 434 -28.99 25.74 3.12
CA ALA A 434 -27.65 25.65 3.71
C ALA A 434 -27.46 24.32 4.46
N ASP A 435 -28.46 23.82 5.19
CA ASP A 435 -28.37 22.51 5.82
C ASP A 435 -28.24 21.37 4.80
N VAL A 436 -29.00 21.41 3.70
CA VAL A 436 -28.88 20.41 2.60
C VAL A 436 -27.48 20.44 2.00
N ALA A 437 -26.96 21.63 1.70
CA ALA A 437 -25.62 21.79 1.15
C ALA A 437 -24.54 21.30 2.14
N ARG A 438 -24.71 21.55 3.45
CA ARG A 438 -23.80 21.04 4.49
C ARG A 438 -23.77 19.52 4.51
N CYS A 439 -24.93 18.88 4.47
CA CYS A 439 -25.04 17.42 4.46
C CYS A 439 -24.43 16.83 3.17
N GLY A 440 -24.66 17.48 2.03
CA GLY A 440 -24.03 17.14 0.75
C GLY A 440 -22.50 17.23 0.82
N ALA A 441 -21.96 18.31 1.37
CA ALA A 441 -20.52 18.48 1.57
C ALA A 441 -19.93 17.42 2.51
N LEU A 442 -20.64 17.05 3.58
CA LEU A 442 -20.20 16.02 4.52
C LEU A 442 -20.10 14.63 3.86
N ALA A 443 -21.07 14.30 3.01
CA ALA A 443 -21.05 13.07 2.21
C ALA A 443 -19.92 13.08 1.18
N LEU A 444 -19.69 14.22 0.53
CA LEU A 444 -18.60 14.39 -0.43
C LEU A 444 -17.23 14.26 0.23
N TRP A 445 -17.05 14.78 1.44
CA TRP A 445 -15.80 14.62 2.20
C TRP A 445 -15.49 13.14 2.46
N SER A 446 -16.49 12.37 2.90
CA SER A 446 -16.28 10.92 3.10
C SER A 446 -15.98 10.21 1.77
N CYS A 447 -16.63 10.64 0.68
CA CYS A 447 -16.40 10.10 -0.65
C CYS A 447 -15.04 10.48 -1.27
N SER A 448 -14.50 11.67 -0.97
CA SER A 448 -13.31 12.25 -1.60
C SER A 448 -12.00 11.59 -1.18
N LYS A 449 -12.01 10.72 -0.17
CA LYS A 449 -10.87 9.87 0.18
C LYS A 449 -10.43 8.97 -0.99
N SER A 450 -11.36 8.53 -1.84
CA SER A 450 -11.02 7.73 -3.04
C SER A 450 -10.55 8.62 -4.21
N THR A 451 -9.40 8.29 -4.80
CA THR A 451 -8.82 9.01 -5.96
C THR A 451 -9.81 9.16 -7.13
N ARG A 452 -10.50 8.08 -7.49
CA ARG A 452 -11.51 8.06 -8.56
C ARG A 452 -12.76 8.89 -8.23
N ASN A 453 -13.11 9.01 -6.95
CA ASN A 453 -14.21 9.88 -6.53
C ASN A 453 -13.82 11.35 -6.61
N LYS A 454 -12.57 11.71 -6.27
CA LYS A 454 -12.05 13.07 -6.51
C LYS A 454 -12.26 13.43 -7.98
N GLU A 455 -11.79 12.62 -8.94
CA GLU A 455 -11.99 12.93 -10.36
C GLU A 455 -13.48 13.07 -10.75
N SER A 456 -14.36 12.27 -10.14
CA SER A 456 -15.82 12.38 -10.37
C SER A 456 -16.41 13.69 -9.82
N ILE A 457 -15.94 14.16 -8.65
CA ILE A 457 -16.33 15.45 -8.06
C ILE A 457 -15.90 16.60 -8.98
N ARG A 458 -14.68 16.53 -9.52
CA ARG A 458 -14.15 17.53 -10.46
C ARG A 458 -15.00 17.61 -11.71
N ARG A 459 -15.29 16.47 -12.34
CA ARG A 459 -16.12 16.39 -13.56
C ARG A 459 -17.56 16.84 -13.35
N ALA A 460 -18.09 16.67 -12.14
CA ALA A 460 -19.41 17.15 -11.76
C ALA A 460 -19.46 18.67 -11.50
N GLY A 461 -18.35 19.40 -11.59
CA GLY A 461 -18.32 20.83 -11.31
C GLY A 461 -18.32 21.17 -9.81
N GLY A 462 -17.84 20.25 -8.95
CA GLY A 462 -17.85 20.48 -7.50
C GLY A 462 -16.90 21.57 -7.03
N ILE A 463 -15.81 21.85 -7.76
CA ILE A 463 -14.78 22.79 -7.32
C ILE A 463 -15.32 24.24 -7.23
N PRO A 464 -15.94 24.83 -8.26
CA PRO A 464 -16.52 26.17 -8.15
C PRO A 464 -17.59 26.30 -7.05
N LEU A 465 -18.38 25.25 -6.83
CA LEU A 465 -19.40 25.24 -5.77
C LEU A 465 -18.77 25.23 -4.38
N LEU A 466 -17.73 24.42 -4.16
CA LEU A 466 -16.95 24.42 -2.92
C LEU A 466 -16.26 25.78 -2.70
N ALA A 467 -15.73 26.40 -3.76
CA ALA A 467 -15.15 27.75 -3.73
C ALA A 467 -16.15 28.78 -3.19
N ARG A 468 -17.39 28.70 -3.70
CA ARG A 468 -18.47 29.60 -3.29
C ARG A 468 -18.88 29.37 -1.84
N LEU A 469 -19.02 28.11 -1.42
CA LEU A 469 -19.39 27.78 -0.04
C LEU A 469 -18.30 28.15 0.99
N LEU A 470 -17.03 28.17 0.58
CA LEU A 470 -15.90 28.56 1.44
C LEU A 470 -15.97 30.03 1.91
N LYS A 471 -16.75 30.86 1.22
CA LYS A 471 -17.01 32.27 1.57
C LYS A 471 -18.12 32.44 2.62
N SER A 472 -18.83 31.37 2.96
CA SER A 472 -19.92 31.43 3.95
C SER A 472 -19.41 31.77 5.35
N SER A 473 -20.21 32.51 6.12
CA SER A 473 -19.91 32.81 7.54
C SER A 473 -20.20 31.64 8.49
N GLN A 474 -20.84 30.57 8.02
CA GLN A 474 -21.31 29.45 8.86
C GLN A 474 -20.22 28.40 9.09
N LYS A 475 -19.64 28.35 10.29
CA LYS A 475 -18.56 27.40 10.65
C LYS A 475 -18.91 25.92 10.38
N ASN A 476 -20.16 25.52 10.67
CA ASN A 476 -20.64 24.15 10.45
C ASN A 476 -20.69 23.74 8.97
N MET A 477 -20.81 24.71 8.05
CA MET A 477 -20.70 24.49 6.60
C MET A 477 -19.24 24.37 6.17
N LEU A 478 -18.38 25.25 6.71
CA LEU A 478 -16.98 25.34 6.30
C LEU A 478 -16.19 24.07 6.61
N ILE A 479 -16.44 23.41 7.75
CA ILE A 479 -15.73 22.18 8.14
C ILE A 479 -15.79 21.10 7.04
N PRO A 480 -16.98 20.62 6.59
CA PRO A 480 -17.05 19.60 5.55
C PRO A 480 -16.58 20.09 4.17
N VAL A 481 -16.73 21.39 3.87
CA VAL A 481 -16.21 21.99 2.63
C VAL A 481 -14.69 21.94 2.59
N VAL A 482 -14.02 22.44 3.63
CA VAL A 482 -12.56 22.43 3.74
C VAL A 482 -12.04 20.99 3.87
N GLY A 483 -12.75 20.12 4.61
CA GLY A 483 -12.43 18.70 4.66
C GLY A 483 -12.44 18.04 3.27
N THR A 484 -13.45 18.35 2.44
CA THR A 484 -13.48 17.88 1.06
C THR A 484 -12.30 18.41 0.24
N LEU A 485 -11.98 19.71 0.37
CA LEU A 485 -10.86 20.36 -0.31
C LEU A 485 -9.51 19.76 0.12
N GLN A 486 -9.31 19.48 1.41
CA GLN A 486 -8.07 18.86 1.90
C GLN A 486 -7.87 17.48 1.28
N GLU A 487 -8.91 16.65 1.18
CA GLU A 487 -8.73 15.31 0.59
C GLU A 487 -8.45 15.40 -0.90
N CYS A 488 -9.11 16.34 -1.58
CA CYS A 488 -8.88 16.58 -3.00
C CYS A 488 -7.49 17.16 -3.30
N ALA A 489 -6.92 17.99 -2.41
CA ALA A 489 -5.61 18.64 -2.56
C ALA A 489 -4.42 17.67 -2.66
N SER A 490 -4.61 16.39 -2.32
CA SER A 490 -3.61 15.35 -2.56
C SER A 490 -3.31 15.12 -4.05
N GLU A 491 -4.23 15.50 -4.95
CA GLU A 491 -4.05 15.40 -6.40
C GLU A 491 -3.56 16.73 -6.99
N LYS A 492 -2.54 16.69 -7.85
CA LYS A 492 -1.97 17.88 -8.50
C LYS A 492 -2.99 18.68 -9.31
N SER A 493 -3.89 18.00 -10.04
CA SER A 493 -4.94 18.65 -10.83
C SER A 493 -5.90 19.48 -9.97
N TYR A 494 -6.15 19.03 -8.74
CA TYR A 494 -7.00 19.71 -7.78
C TYR A 494 -6.32 20.92 -7.14
N ARG A 495 -5.03 20.80 -6.80
CA ARG A 495 -4.26 21.95 -6.30
C ARG A 495 -4.29 23.14 -7.26
N ILE A 496 -4.11 22.87 -8.56
CA ILE A 496 -4.20 23.89 -9.60
C ILE A 496 -5.60 24.53 -9.64
N ALA A 497 -6.65 23.73 -9.49
CA ALA A 497 -8.02 24.25 -9.47
C ALA A 497 -8.32 25.09 -8.21
N ILE A 498 -7.87 24.65 -7.03
CA ILE A 498 -7.95 25.41 -5.77
C ILE A 498 -7.23 26.76 -5.89
N GLN A 499 -6.07 26.79 -6.55
CA GLN A 499 -5.34 28.03 -6.85
C GLN A 499 -6.13 28.93 -7.80
N THR A 500 -6.63 28.39 -8.91
CA THR A 500 -7.29 29.16 -9.97
C THR A 500 -8.59 29.81 -9.48
N GLU A 501 -9.32 29.15 -8.58
CA GLU A 501 -10.56 29.66 -7.97
C GLU A 501 -10.31 30.63 -6.79
N GLY A 502 -9.06 30.96 -6.48
CA GLY A 502 -8.71 31.91 -5.41
C GLY A 502 -8.94 31.40 -3.99
N MET A 503 -9.17 30.10 -3.79
CA MET A 503 -9.55 29.55 -2.49
C MET A 503 -8.45 29.64 -1.42
N ILE A 504 -7.18 29.81 -1.82
CA ILE A 504 -6.06 29.92 -0.87
C ILE A 504 -6.24 31.12 0.06
N GLU A 505 -6.77 32.24 -0.45
CA GLU A 505 -7.07 33.43 0.36
C GLU A 505 -8.11 33.12 1.44
N ASP A 506 -9.19 32.43 1.07
CA ASP A 506 -10.28 32.07 1.99
C ASP A 506 -9.83 31.03 3.03
N LEU A 507 -8.99 30.06 2.64
CA LEU A 507 -8.37 29.12 3.58
C LEU A 507 -7.50 29.84 4.61
N VAL A 508 -6.71 30.82 4.16
CA VAL A 508 -5.85 31.63 5.03
C VAL A 508 -6.66 32.48 6.00
N LYS A 509 -7.73 33.14 5.54
CA LYS A 509 -8.65 33.91 6.40
C LYS A 509 -9.24 33.05 7.51
N ASN A 510 -9.63 31.82 7.19
CA ASN A 510 -10.24 30.89 8.15
C ASN A 510 -9.25 30.32 9.19
N LEU A 511 -7.92 30.50 9.04
CA LEU A 511 -6.95 30.13 10.09
C LEU A 511 -7.11 30.97 11.37
N SER A 512 -7.63 32.18 11.25
CA SER A 512 -7.79 33.11 12.39
C SER A 512 -9.13 32.95 13.12
N CYS A 513 -9.93 31.92 12.80
CA CYS A 513 -11.26 31.75 13.39
C CYS A 513 -11.22 31.12 14.80
N ASP A 514 -12.26 31.34 15.60
CA ASP A 514 -12.43 30.69 16.92
C ASP A 514 -13.06 29.28 16.79
N ASN A 515 -12.46 28.40 15.98
CA ASN A 515 -12.82 26.99 15.91
C ASN A 515 -11.57 26.16 15.54
N GLN A 516 -11.13 25.32 16.46
CA GLN A 516 -9.91 24.53 16.29
C GLN A 516 -10.01 23.45 15.20
N GLU A 517 -11.19 22.87 15.01
CA GLU A 517 -11.45 21.86 13.97
C GLU A 517 -11.34 22.47 12.58
N LEU A 518 -11.98 23.64 12.37
CA LEU A 518 -11.85 24.37 11.10
C LEU A 518 -10.41 24.83 10.85
N GLN A 519 -9.72 25.36 11.88
CA GLN A 519 -8.30 25.71 11.79
C GLN A 519 -7.44 24.54 11.36
N MET A 520 -7.68 23.35 11.93
CA MET A 520 -6.96 22.13 11.61
C MET A 520 -7.16 21.74 10.14
N HIS A 521 -8.40 21.73 9.65
CA HIS A 521 -8.67 21.41 8.25
C HIS A 521 -8.10 22.45 7.27
N CYS A 522 -8.15 23.75 7.61
CA CYS A 522 -7.52 24.79 6.81
C CYS A 522 -6.00 24.61 6.74
N ALA A 523 -5.35 24.36 7.88
CA ALA A 523 -3.91 24.10 7.94
C ALA A 523 -3.53 22.85 7.14
N SER A 524 -4.29 21.76 7.26
CA SER A 524 -4.05 20.53 6.49
C SER A 524 -4.28 20.71 4.97
N ALA A 525 -5.28 21.49 4.57
CA ALA A 525 -5.47 21.85 3.17
C ALA A 525 -4.29 22.66 2.63
N ILE A 526 -3.79 23.64 3.40
CA ILE A 526 -2.59 24.42 3.05
C ILE A 526 -1.37 23.50 2.98
N PHE A 527 -1.17 22.60 3.94
CA PHE A 527 -0.09 21.61 3.94
C PHE A 527 -0.04 20.81 2.64
N LYS A 528 -1.19 20.26 2.20
CA LYS A 528 -1.26 19.49 0.94
C LYS A 528 -1.08 20.37 -0.29
N CYS A 529 -1.60 21.60 -0.30
CA CYS A 529 -1.46 22.52 -1.44
C CYS A 529 -0.06 23.14 -1.57
N ALA A 530 0.66 23.34 -0.46
CA ALA A 530 1.97 24.01 -0.41
C ALA A 530 3.12 23.19 -1.00
N GLU A 531 2.86 21.99 -1.51
CA GLU A 531 3.78 21.26 -2.39
C GLU A 531 4.13 22.10 -3.64
N ASP A 532 3.16 22.86 -4.16
CA ASP A 532 3.36 23.75 -5.30
C ASP A 532 3.96 25.10 -4.87
N LYS A 533 4.98 25.56 -5.61
CA LYS A 533 5.66 26.85 -5.34
C LYS A 533 4.67 28.02 -5.29
N HIS A 534 3.74 28.06 -6.24
CA HIS A 534 2.76 29.15 -6.34
C HIS A 534 1.86 29.26 -5.09
N THR A 535 1.42 28.13 -4.51
CA THR A 535 0.66 28.16 -3.25
C THR A 535 1.47 28.75 -2.10
N ARG A 536 2.76 28.41 -2.00
CA ARG A 536 3.64 28.98 -0.94
C ARG A 536 3.74 30.50 -1.04
N ASP A 537 3.81 31.02 -2.27
CA ASP A 537 3.81 32.46 -2.53
C ASP A 537 2.46 33.09 -2.16
N LEU A 538 1.34 32.48 -2.54
CA LEU A 538 -0.01 32.97 -2.21
C LEU A 538 -0.25 32.99 -0.68
N VAL A 539 0.13 31.93 0.04
CA VAL A 539 -0.01 31.89 1.51
C VAL A 539 0.74 33.04 2.17
N ARG A 540 1.93 33.40 1.65
CA ARG A 540 2.68 34.57 2.11
C ARG A 540 2.01 35.89 1.72
N GLN A 541 1.53 36.02 0.48
CA GLN A 541 0.88 37.23 -0.02
C GLN A 541 -0.42 37.57 0.73
N TYR A 542 -1.14 36.55 1.20
CA TYR A 542 -2.36 36.71 1.99
C TYR A 542 -2.10 36.72 3.52
N ASP A 543 -0.85 36.95 3.95
CA ASP A 543 -0.46 37.02 5.37
C ASP A 543 -0.76 35.76 6.19
N GLY A 544 -0.86 34.58 5.57
CA GLY A 544 -1.21 33.33 6.23
C GLY A 544 -0.09 32.70 7.07
N LEU A 545 1.16 33.12 6.88
CA LEU A 545 2.30 32.60 7.65
C LEU A 545 2.20 32.96 9.14
N LYS A 546 1.76 34.19 9.47
CA LYS A 546 1.65 34.64 10.86
C LYS A 546 0.56 33.89 11.65
N PRO A 547 -0.68 33.73 11.14
CA PRO A 547 -1.68 32.85 11.74
C PRO A 547 -1.18 31.42 12.00
N LEU A 548 -0.45 30.82 11.05
CA LEU A 548 0.14 29.49 11.26
C LEU A 548 1.10 29.46 12.45
N VAL A 549 1.99 30.46 12.58
CA VAL A 549 2.90 30.54 13.75
C VAL A 549 2.11 30.73 15.05
N MET A 550 1.04 31.54 15.05
CA MET A 550 0.22 31.74 16.24
C MET A 550 -0.47 30.45 16.70
N LEU A 551 -0.87 29.57 15.77
CA LEU A 551 -1.50 28.29 16.07
C LEU A 551 -0.55 27.29 16.75
N LEU A 552 0.78 27.44 16.61
CA LEU A 552 1.75 26.60 17.33
C LEU A 552 1.65 26.73 18.85
N ASN A 553 1.12 27.84 19.36
CA ASN A 553 0.91 28.05 20.80
C ASN A 553 -0.24 27.19 21.37
N LYS A 554 -1.08 26.58 20.52
CA LYS A 554 -2.19 25.71 20.94
C LYS A 554 -1.73 24.25 21.12
N ALA A 555 -0.68 24.04 21.93
CA ALA A 555 0.03 22.76 22.05
C ALA A 555 -0.79 21.59 22.65
N GLU A 556 -1.95 21.88 23.22
CA GLU A 556 -2.88 20.87 23.77
C GLU A 556 -3.53 20.03 22.66
N ASN A 557 -3.88 20.64 21.53
CA ASN A 557 -4.52 19.94 20.42
C ASN A 557 -3.46 19.36 19.46
N LYS A 558 -3.14 18.08 19.64
CA LYS A 558 -2.09 17.40 18.87
C LYS A 558 -2.39 17.29 17.37
N GLN A 559 -3.66 17.15 16.99
CA GLN A 559 -4.05 17.06 15.57
C GLN A 559 -3.93 18.43 14.87
N LEU A 560 -4.39 19.50 15.52
CA LEU A 560 -4.19 20.86 15.02
C LEU A 560 -2.70 21.19 14.92
N LEU A 561 -1.90 20.76 15.90
CA LEU A 561 -0.46 20.97 15.88
C LEU A 561 0.22 20.23 14.71
N ALA A 562 -0.18 18.98 14.44
CA ALA A 562 0.33 18.21 13.30
C ALA A 562 0.01 18.89 11.96
N ALA A 563 -1.24 19.30 11.76
CA ALA A 563 -1.66 20.03 10.55
C ALA A 563 -0.92 21.36 10.38
N THR A 564 -0.79 22.13 11.47
CA THR A 564 -0.13 23.44 11.48
C THR A 564 1.37 23.33 11.19
N THR A 565 2.06 22.42 11.88
CA THR A 565 3.50 22.18 11.68
C THR A 565 3.78 21.65 10.28
N GLY A 566 2.90 20.80 9.73
CA GLY A 566 2.97 20.36 8.35
C GLY A 566 2.87 21.52 7.36
N ALA A 567 1.89 22.40 7.53
CA ALA A 567 1.73 23.59 6.71
C ALA A 567 2.96 24.49 6.76
N ILE A 568 3.52 24.74 7.95
CA ILE A 568 4.75 25.50 8.13
C ILE A 568 5.92 24.82 7.41
N TRP A 569 6.10 23.51 7.58
CA TRP A 569 7.16 22.77 6.89
C TRP A 569 7.10 22.95 5.38
N LYS A 570 5.94 22.70 4.76
CA LYS A 570 5.83 22.83 3.30
C LYS A 570 6.02 24.29 2.87
N CYS A 571 5.52 25.26 3.63
CA CYS A 571 5.76 26.67 3.36
C CYS A 571 7.26 27.05 3.48
N SER A 572 8.03 26.42 4.37
CA SER A 572 9.47 26.68 4.56
C SER A 572 10.35 26.22 3.40
N ILE A 573 9.83 25.47 2.43
CA ILE A 573 10.58 25.13 1.20
C ILE A 573 10.93 26.41 0.38
N SER A 574 10.17 27.51 0.55
CA SER A 574 10.52 28.81 -0.01
C SER A 574 11.39 29.61 0.96
N LEU A 575 12.57 30.04 0.51
CA LEU A 575 13.49 30.86 1.31
C LEU A 575 12.86 32.21 1.72
N GLU A 576 12.01 32.78 0.87
CA GLU A 576 11.28 34.02 1.19
C GLU A 576 10.28 33.84 2.34
N ASN A 577 9.65 32.67 2.43
CA ASN A 577 8.77 32.32 3.53
C ASN A 577 9.57 32.05 4.81
N VAL A 578 10.73 31.40 4.70
CA VAL A 578 11.63 31.18 5.85
C VAL A 578 12.07 32.51 6.47
N ALA A 579 12.39 33.52 5.66
CA ALA A 579 12.71 34.86 6.16
C ALA A 579 11.54 35.47 6.97
N LYS A 580 10.29 35.26 6.54
CA LYS A 580 9.10 35.69 7.32
C LYS A 580 8.90 34.88 8.60
N PHE A 581 9.15 33.58 8.57
CA PHE A 581 9.11 32.76 9.79
C PHE A 581 10.16 33.18 10.82
N GLN A 582 11.32 33.67 10.38
CA GLN A 582 12.33 34.28 11.25
C GLN A 582 11.81 35.58 11.89
N GLU A 583 11.19 36.49 11.12
CA GLU A 583 10.55 37.71 11.67
C GLU A 583 9.49 37.38 12.74
N TYR A 584 8.78 36.26 12.60
CA TYR A 584 7.75 35.81 13.53
C TYR A 584 8.27 34.94 14.68
N ARG A 585 9.59 34.75 14.80
CA ARG A 585 10.22 33.91 15.85
C ARG A 585 9.69 32.47 15.88
N ALA A 586 9.37 31.93 14.70
CA ALA A 586 8.82 30.58 14.57
C ALA A 586 9.86 29.50 14.94
N LEU A 587 11.15 29.76 14.73
CA LEU A 587 12.22 28.79 14.95
C LEU A 587 12.33 28.41 16.44
N GLU A 588 12.29 29.38 17.35
CA GLU A 588 12.36 29.09 18.79
C GLU A 588 11.15 28.27 19.27
N ILE A 589 9.97 28.54 18.71
CA ILE A 589 8.75 27.77 19.01
C ILE A 589 8.90 26.34 18.49
N LEU A 590 9.34 26.16 17.23
CA LEU A 590 9.57 24.85 16.62
C LEU A 590 10.63 24.04 17.39
N VAL A 591 11.71 24.67 17.84
CA VAL A 591 12.72 24.02 18.70
C VAL A 591 12.11 23.56 20.03
N GLY A 592 11.21 24.36 20.62
CA GLY A 592 10.45 23.97 21.82
C GLY A 592 9.58 22.73 21.61
N LEU A 593 9.07 22.51 20.40
CA LEU A 593 8.23 21.37 20.02
C LEU A 593 9.01 20.08 19.69
N LEU A 594 10.35 20.08 19.76
CA LEU A 594 11.16 18.87 19.56
C LEU A 594 11.10 17.86 20.71
N LYS A 595 10.46 18.22 21.83
CA LYS A 595 10.34 17.38 23.03
C LYS A 595 8.88 17.02 23.31
N ASP A 596 8.64 15.80 23.77
CA ASP A 596 7.36 15.30 24.28
C ASP A 596 6.17 15.49 23.31
N GLN A 597 6.41 15.28 22.00
CA GLN A 597 5.39 15.32 20.95
C GLN A 597 5.23 13.96 20.25
N PRO A 598 4.04 13.69 19.69
CA PRO A 598 3.84 12.51 18.85
C PRO A 598 4.71 12.57 17.59
N GLU A 599 5.07 11.41 17.04
CA GLU A 599 5.98 11.31 15.90
C GLU A 599 5.49 12.08 14.67
N GLU A 600 4.18 12.12 14.41
CA GLU A 600 3.59 12.90 13.30
C GLU A 600 3.95 14.40 13.38
N VAL A 601 3.88 14.97 14.58
CA VAL A 601 4.27 16.37 14.82
C VAL A 601 5.79 16.51 14.66
N LEU A 602 6.57 15.58 15.22
CA LEU A 602 8.03 15.63 15.13
C LEU A 602 8.53 15.56 13.68
N VAL A 603 7.92 14.71 12.84
CA VAL A 603 8.24 14.61 11.41
C VAL A 603 8.13 15.98 10.76
N ASN A 604 7.03 16.69 11.01
CA ASN A 604 6.76 18.00 10.43
C ASN A 604 7.66 19.10 11.03
N VAL A 605 7.84 19.12 12.35
CA VAL A 605 8.69 20.11 13.04
C VAL A 605 10.15 20.01 12.57
N VAL A 606 10.69 18.79 12.55
CA VAL A 606 12.07 18.55 12.10
C VAL A 606 12.22 18.88 10.62
N GLY A 607 11.23 18.51 9.80
CA GLY A 607 11.18 18.91 8.39
C GLY A 607 11.25 20.43 8.23
N ALA A 608 10.42 21.17 8.95
CA ALA A 608 10.41 22.63 8.92
C ALA A 608 11.76 23.24 9.34
N LEU A 609 12.35 22.74 10.43
CA LEU A 609 13.67 23.19 10.90
C LEU A 609 14.78 22.89 9.89
N GLY A 610 14.74 21.73 9.22
CA GLY A 610 15.68 21.37 8.15
C GLY A 610 15.61 22.32 6.95
N GLU A 611 14.40 22.71 6.53
CA GLU A 611 14.23 23.71 5.46
C GLU A 611 14.70 25.10 5.92
N CYS A 612 14.37 25.49 7.16
CA CYS A 612 14.82 26.77 7.71
C CYS A 612 16.35 26.85 7.88
N ALA A 613 17.02 25.71 8.09
CA ALA A 613 18.46 25.60 8.25
C ALA A 613 19.26 25.87 6.97
N GLN A 614 18.62 26.03 5.81
CA GLN A 614 19.28 26.46 4.58
C GLN A 614 19.81 27.91 4.65
N ILE A 615 19.32 28.71 5.60
CA ILE A 615 19.78 30.08 5.84
C ILE A 615 20.78 30.10 7.00
N SER A 616 21.97 30.67 6.78
CA SER A 616 23.04 30.68 7.78
C SER A 616 22.65 31.36 9.10
N GLU A 617 21.84 32.42 9.09
CA GLU A 617 21.36 33.08 10.31
C GLU A 617 20.48 32.16 11.17
N ASN A 618 19.69 31.29 10.54
CA ASN A 618 18.82 30.35 11.23
C ASN A 618 19.61 29.24 11.91
N LEU A 619 20.75 28.85 11.35
CA LEU A 619 21.66 27.87 11.98
C LEU A 619 22.12 28.36 13.36
N ALA A 620 22.51 29.64 13.45
CA ALA A 620 22.88 30.26 14.71
C ALA A 620 21.70 30.33 15.69
N THR A 621 20.48 30.60 15.20
CA THR A 621 19.26 30.62 16.03
C THR A 621 18.94 29.22 16.59
N ILE A 622 18.95 28.19 15.75
CA ILE A 622 18.73 26.79 16.17
C ILE A 622 19.76 26.37 17.21
N ARG A 623 21.04 26.75 17.02
CA ARG A 623 22.11 26.53 18.02
C ARG A 623 21.81 27.22 19.34
N LYS A 624 21.54 28.54 19.31
CA LYS A 624 21.29 29.37 20.52
C LYS A 624 20.04 28.93 21.28
N SER A 625 19.02 28.44 20.59
CA SER A 625 17.81 27.87 21.20
C SER A 625 17.98 26.45 21.72
N GLY A 626 19.17 25.84 21.57
CA GLY A 626 19.45 24.48 22.05
C GLY A 626 18.84 23.36 21.21
N GLY A 627 18.51 23.63 19.94
CA GLY A 627 17.81 22.68 19.05
C GLY A 627 18.68 21.51 18.55
N ILE A 628 20.00 21.67 18.50
CA ILE A 628 20.93 20.63 18.00
C ILE A 628 20.84 19.36 18.87
N GLN A 629 20.76 19.50 20.19
CA GLN A 629 20.74 18.34 21.08
C GLN A 629 19.49 17.45 20.91
N PRO A 630 18.25 18.00 20.89
CA PRO A 630 17.08 17.22 20.53
C PRO A 630 17.15 16.59 19.14
N LEU A 631 17.65 17.33 18.12
CA LEU A 631 17.80 16.79 16.77
C LEU A 631 18.72 15.57 16.73
N VAL A 632 19.90 15.65 17.34
CA VAL A 632 20.84 14.51 17.40
C VAL A 632 20.25 13.34 18.18
N LYS A 633 19.51 13.60 19.27
CA LYS A 633 18.83 12.55 20.04
C LYS A 633 17.81 11.77 19.20
N LEU A 634 17.10 12.43 18.28
CA LEU A 634 16.11 11.79 17.41
C LEU A 634 16.72 10.85 16.36
N LEU A 635 18.04 10.89 16.11
CA LEU A 635 18.73 9.94 15.21
C LEU A 635 18.69 8.49 15.73
N SER A 636 18.40 8.29 17.02
CA SER A 636 18.26 6.96 17.63
C SER A 636 16.84 6.38 17.52
N GLY A 637 15.92 7.07 16.85
CA GLY A 637 14.54 6.63 16.66
C GLY A 637 14.41 5.47 15.65
N THR A 638 13.20 4.92 15.53
CA THR A 638 12.87 3.82 14.59
C THR A 638 11.98 4.26 13.44
N ASN A 639 11.26 5.39 13.58
CA ASN A 639 10.39 5.92 12.53
C ASN A 639 11.20 6.42 11.34
N GLN A 640 11.03 5.77 10.18
CA GLN A 640 11.81 6.04 8.98
C GLN A 640 11.57 7.45 8.42
N ALA A 641 10.33 7.91 8.37
CA ALA A 641 10.00 9.26 7.87
C ALA A 641 10.62 10.35 8.76
N LEU A 642 10.59 10.13 10.07
CA LEU A 642 11.25 11.02 11.02
C LEU A 642 12.76 11.00 10.82
N LEU A 643 13.39 9.82 10.72
CA LEU A 643 14.83 9.68 10.52
C LEU A 643 15.32 10.38 9.23
N VAL A 644 14.57 10.29 8.13
CA VAL A 644 14.89 11.02 6.90
C VAL A 644 14.93 12.53 7.14
N ASN A 645 13.95 13.07 7.85
CA ASN A 645 13.93 14.50 8.16
C ASN A 645 15.01 14.90 9.17
N VAL A 646 15.26 14.08 10.20
CA VAL A 646 16.28 14.34 11.22
C VAL A 646 17.67 14.33 10.62
N THR A 647 18.01 13.33 9.81
CA THR A 647 19.31 13.25 9.12
C THR A 647 19.53 14.47 8.22
N ARG A 648 18.51 14.89 7.45
CA ARG A 648 18.58 16.12 6.64
C ARG A 648 18.76 17.37 7.49
N ALA A 649 18.03 17.52 8.59
CA ALA A 649 18.14 18.68 9.48
C ALA A 649 19.51 18.74 10.18
N VAL A 650 20.01 17.62 10.69
CA VAL A 650 21.36 17.54 11.29
C VAL A 650 22.44 17.82 10.24
N GLY A 651 22.31 17.28 9.03
CA GLY A 651 23.22 17.57 7.92
C GLY A 651 23.21 19.04 7.51
N ALA A 652 22.03 19.67 7.46
CA ALA A 652 21.92 21.10 7.23
C ALA A 652 22.58 21.91 8.36
N CYS A 653 22.38 21.51 9.63
CA CYS A 653 23.06 22.12 10.76
C CYS A 653 24.59 21.98 10.69
N ALA A 654 25.10 20.87 10.18
CA ALA A 654 26.53 20.61 10.01
C ALA A 654 27.21 21.49 8.94
N THR A 655 26.44 22.22 8.12
CA THR A 655 27.02 23.18 7.16
C THR A 655 27.66 24.40 7.83
N ASP A 656 27.24 24.72 9.06
CA ASP A 656 27.87 25.75 9.90
C ASP A 656 28.98 25.12 10.76
N PRO A 657 30.25 25.50 10.56
CA PRO A 657 31.37 24.98 11.35
C PRO A 657 31.22 25.18 12.86
N GLU A 658 30.47 26.17 13.32
CA GLU A 658 30.23 26.40 14.76
C GLU A 658 29.31 25.34 15.39
N ASN A 659 28.51 24.64 14.58
CA ASN A 659 27.64 23.56 15.06
C ASN A 659 28.37 22.22 15.20
N MET A 660 29.44 22.01 14.43
CA MET A 660 30.14 20.74 14.38
C MET A 660 30.68 20.25 15.73
N PRO A 661 31.36 21.07 16.56
CA PRO A 661 31.82 20.64 17.88
C PRO A 661 30.67 20.16 18.80
N ILE A 662 29.46 20.71 18.62
CA ILE A 662 28.28 20.30 19.38
C ILE A 662 27.76 18.96 18.86
N ILE A 663 27.68 18.79 17.54
CA ILE A 663 27.25 17.55 16.88
C ILE A 663 28.20 16.40 17.24
N ASP A 664 29.51 16.63 17.18
CA ASP A 664 30.55 15.63 17.49
C ASP A 664 30.48 15.19 18.96
N ARG A 665 30.39 16.16 19.90
CA ARG A 665 30.24 15.87 21.33
C ARG A 665 28.99 15.05 21.67
N LEU A 666 27.96 15.14 20.83
CA LEU A 666 26.70 14.42 20.98
C LEU A 666 26.67 13.09 20.22
N ASP A 667 27.81 12.60 19.73
CA ASP A 667 27.92 11.40 18.89
C ASP A 667 27.13 11.49 17.57
N GLY A 668 26.80 12.69 17.09
CA GLY A 668 25.92 12.89 15.93
C GLY A 668 26.45 12.23 14.66
N VAL A 669 27.75 12.38 14.36
CA VAL A 669 28.38 11.77 13.18
C VAL A 669 28.38 10.23 13.29
N ARG A 670 28.64 9.69 14.48
CA ARG A 670 28.60 8.24 14.75
C ARG A 670 27.19 7.67 14.55
N LEU A 671 26.15 8.41 14.99
CA LEU A 671 24.75 8.04 14.79
C LEU A 671 24.34 8.13 13.31
N LEU A 672 24.79 9.14 12.57
CA LEU A 672 24.57 9.19 11.12
C LEU A 672 25.21 7.98 10.41
N TRP A 673 26.42 7.58 10.84
CA TRP A 673 27.08 6.39 10.29
C TRP A 673 26.34 5.09 10.59
N SER A 674 25.74 4.97 11.79
CA SER A 674 24.97 3.78 12.14
C SER A 674 23.70 3.65 11.28
N LEU A 675 23.08 4.77 10.90
CA LEU A 675 21.90 4.81 10.02
C LEU A 675 22.19 4.35 8.58
N LEU A 676 23.45 4.30 8.14
CA LEU A 676 23.83 3.66 6.87
C LEU A 676 23.48 2.15 6.83
N LYS A 677 23.34 1.51 8.01
CA LYS A 677 22.91 0.11 8.13
C LYS A 677 21.39 -0.07 8.13
N ASN A 678 20.61 1.03 8.06
CA ASN A 678 19.15 0.95 8.07
C ASN A 678 18.63 0.26 6.80
N PRO A 679 17.57 -0.58 6.88
CA PRO A 679 17.01 -1.24 5.70
C PRO A 679 16.31 -0.28 4.71
N SER A 680 15.93 0.92 5.15
CA SER A 680 15.27 1.90 4.30
C SER A 680 16.27 2.66 3.41
N PRO A 681 16.14 2.58 2.07
CA PRO A 681 17.02 3.31 1.16
C PRO A 681 16.97 4.83 1.36
N ASP A 682 15.82 5.38 1.73
CA ASP A 682 15.67 6.82 1.95
C ASP A 682 16.48 7.29 3.16
N VAL A 683 16.47 6.51 4.24
CA VAL A 683 17.29 6.77 5.44
C VAL A 683 18.77 6.63 5.13
N GLN A 684 19.16 5.62 4.36
CA GLN A 684 20.55 5.44 3.93
C GLN A 684 21.02 6.63 3.07
N ALA A 685 20.23 7.04 2.09
CA ALA A 685 20.55 8.15 1.20
C ALA A 685 20.65 9.48 1.96
N SER A 686 19.74 9.74 2.91
CA SER A 686 19.75 10.96 3.71
C SER A 686 20.87 10.97 4.75
N ALA A 687 21.19 9.84 5.36
CA ALA A 687 22.33 9.70 6.27
C ALA A 687 23.67 9.88 5.55
N ALA A 688 23.87 9.23 4.40
CA ALA A 688 25.07 9.41 3.57
C ALA A 688 25.24 10.86 3.13
N TRP A 689 24.14 11.52 2.75
CA TRP A 689 24.15 12.93 2.39
C TRP A 689 24.53 13.84 3.58
N ALA A 690 24.00 13.56 4.77
CA ALA A 690 24.26 14.33 5.98
C ALA A 690 25.72 14.21 6.48
N ILE A 691 26.40 13.10 6.17
CA ILE A 691 27.82 12.89 6.50
C ILE A 691 28.72 13.86 5.72
N CYS A 692 28.35 14.25 4.50
CA CYS A 692 29.15 15.15 3.65
C CYS A 692 29.54 16.47 4.35
N PRO A 693 28.60 17.30 4.84
CA PRO A 693 28.94 18.53 5.57
C PRO A 693 29.63 18.26 6.92
N CYS A 694 29.34 17.12 7.57
CA CYS A 694 30.04 16.75 8.80
C CYS A 694 31.55 16.54 8.56
N ILE A 695 31.91 15.84 7.50
CA ILE A 695 33.33 15.62 7.13
C ILE A 695 33.97 16.92 6.66
N GLU A 696 33.26 17.71 5.87
CA GLU A 696 33.81 18.95 5.28
C GLU A 696 34.15 20.02 6.33
N ASN A 697 33.39 20.07 7.43
CA ASN A 697 33.53 21.10 8.48
C ASN A 697 34.13 20.56 9.79
N ALA A 698 34.49 19.29 9.87
CA ALA A 698 35.18 18.72 11.02
C ALA A 698 36.66 19.14 11.06
N LYS A 699 37.19 19.42 12.26
CA LYS A 699 38.62 19.78 12.44
C LYS A 699 39.56 18.64 12.10
N ASP A 700 39.24 17.43 12.56
CA ASP A 700 40.05 16.22 12.41
C ASP A 700 39.27 15.14 11.64
N ALA A 701 38.73 15.52 10.48
CA ALA A 701 37.82 14.69 9.69
C ALA A 701 38.42 13.33 9.30
N GLY A 702 39.72 13.28 9.00
CA GLY A 702 40.45 12.04 8.68
C GLY A 702 40.41 11.04 9.83
N GLU A 703 40.85 11.46 11.02
CA GLU A 703 40.85 10.61 12.22
C GLU A 703 39.44 10.22 12.65
N MET A 704 38.50 11.17 12.60
CA MET A 704 37.10 10.93 12.91
C MET A 704 36.51 9.79 12.06
N VAL A 705 36.69 9.83 10.75
CA VAL A 705 36.17 8.79 9.85
C VAL A 705 36.84 7.44 10.13
N ARG A 706 38.16 7.42 10.37
CA ARG A 706 38.90 6.19 10.71
C ARG A 706 38.52 5.61 12.08
N SER A 707 38.02 6.42 13.00
CA SER A 707 37.56 5.97 14.32
C SER A 707 36.34 5.03 14.24
N PHE A 708 35.59 5.07 13.14
CA PHE A 708 34.44 4.20 12.91
C PHE A 708 34.90 2.85 12.36
N VAL A 709 35.09 1.87 13.26
CA VAL A 709 35.50 0.50 12.90
C VAL A 709 34.52 -0.11 11.87
N GLY A 710 35.05 -0.52 10.71
CA GLY A 710 34.26 -1.05 9.59
C GLY A 710 33.41 -0.01 8.86
N GLY A 711 33.54 1.29 9.20
CA GLY A 711 32.75 2.36 8.62
C GLY A 711 33.09 2.63 7.15
N LEU A 712 34.39 2.62 6.81
CA LEU A 712 34.87 2.76 5.44
C LEU A 712 34.52 1.55 4.56
N GLU A 713 34.56 0.34 5.12
CA GLU A 713 34.09 -0.87 4.42
C GLU A 713 32.57 -0.78 4.14
N LEU A 714 31.79 -0.36 5.13
CA LEU A 714 30.34 -0.20 5.00
C LEU A 714 29.96 0.77 3.87
N ILE A 715 30.61 1.93 3.81
CA ILE A 715 30.27 2.95 2.79
C ILE A 715 30.62 2.48 1.38
N VAL A 716 31.74 1.75 1.22
CA VAL A 716 32.10 1.12 -0.06
C VAL A 716 31.09 0.02 -0.43
N ASN A 717 30.68 -0.82 0.53
CA ASN A 717 29.68 -1.86 0.28
C ASN A 717 28.31 -1.31 -0.15
N LEU A 718 27.92 -0.11 0.28
CA LEU A 718 26.67 0.53 -0.17
C LEU A 718 26.65 0.89 -1.66
N LEU A 719 27.80 0.92 -2.35
CA LEU A 719 27.87 1.04 -3.81
C LEU A 719 27.24 -0.17 -4.54
N LYS A 720 26.88 -1.26 -3.83
CA LYS A 720 26.10 -2.40 -4.37
C LYS A 720 24.58 -2.15 -4.38
N SER A 721 24.12 -1.02 -3.84
CA SER A 721 22.69 -0.71 -3.75
C SER A 721 22.04 -0.60 -5.13
N GLN A 722 20.76 -0.99 -5.22
CA GLN A 722 19.94 -0.81 -6.43
C GLN A 722 19.26 0.57 -6.47
N ASN A 723 19.32 1.33 -5.37
CA ASN A 723 18.70 2.64 -5.27
C ASN A 723 19.68 3.74 -5.71
N LYS A 724 19.32 4.48 -6.76
CA LYS A 724 20.15 5.53 -7.35
C LYS A 724 20.42 6.71 -6.41
N ASP A 725 19.47 7.06 -5.54
CA ASP A 725 19.67 8.12 -4.55
C ASP A 725 20.66 7.70 -3.47
N VAL A 726 20.61 6.44 -3.03
CA VAL A 726 21.63 5.87 -2.12
C VAL A 726 23.01 5.94 -2.79
N LEU A 727 23.13 5.44 -4.02
CA LEU A 727 24.38 5.47 -4.76
C LEU A 727 24.91 6.90 -4.94
N ALA A 728 24.04 7.86 -5.27
CA ALA A 728 24.43 9.26 -5.46
C ALA A 728 24.95 9.89 -4.17
N SER A 729 24.23 9.70 -3.05
CA SER A 729 24.65 10.20 -1.74
C SER A 729 25.93 9.52 -1.24
N VAL A 730 26.08 8.22 -1.47
CA VAL A 730 27.29 7.46 -1.09
C VAL A 730 28.48 7.92 -1.92
N CYS A 731 28.32 8.15 -3.22
CA CYS A 731 29.40 8.71 -4.05
C CYS A 731 29.80 10.11 -3.56
N ALA A 732 28.83 10.96 -3.19
CA ALA A 732 29.11 12.28 -2.63
C ALA A 732 29.92 12.18 -1.33
N ALA A 733 29.55 11.26 -0.43
CA ALA A 733 30.26 11.03 0.82
C ALA A 733 31.69 10.48 0.57
N ILE A 734 31.84 9.51 -0.34
CA ILE A 734 33.16 8.98 -0.75
C ILE A 734 34.05 10.09 -1.30
N ALA A 735 33.52 11.00 -2.13
CA ALA A 735 34.29 12.13 -2.64
C ALA A 735 34.81 13.04 -1.51
N LYS A 736 34.05 13.24 -0.43
CA LYS A 736 34.51 14.00 0.74
C LYS A 736 35.55 13.22 1.56
N ILE A 737 35.31 11.93 1.79
CA ILE A 737 36.23 11.03 2.52
C ILE A 737 37.58 10.92 1.82
N ALA A 738 37.58 10.80 0.49
CA ALA A 738 38.76 10.63 -0.35
C ALA A 738 39.67 11.87 -0.43
N LYS A 739 39.26 13.02 0.14
CA LYS A 739 40.14 14.18 0.28
C LYS A 739 41.28 13.93 1.28
N ASP A 740 41.06 13.06 2.26
CA ASP A 740 42.10 12.60 3.19
C ASP A 740 42.83 11.39 2.60
N VAL A 741 44.17 11.45 2.61
CA VAL A 741 45.03 10.48 1.93
C VAL A 741 44.98 9.10 2.60
N GLU A 742 44.90 9.05 3.93
CA GLU A 742 44.84 7.79 4.67
C GLU A 742 43.48 7.11 4.50
N ASN A 743 42.39 7.89 4.55
CA ASN A 743 41.06 7.40 4.22
C ASN A 743 40.99 6.86 2.80
N LEU A 744 41.57 7.59 1.84
CA LEU A 744 41.61 7.19 0.44
C LEU A 744 42.36 5.86 0.24
N ALA A 745 43.47 5.65 0.96
CA ALA A 745 44.18 4.38 0.97
C ALA A 745 43.26 3.23 1.41
N VAL A 746 42.59 3.39 2.55
CA VAL A 746 41.73 2.35 3.14
C VAL A 746 40.52 2.02 2.25
N ILE A 747 39.83 3.01 1.68
CA ILE A 747 38.71 2.73 0.76
C ILE A 747 39.19 2.10 -0.56
N SER A 748 40.42 2.38 -0.99
CA SER A 748 41.04 1.73 -2.15
C SER A 748 41.28 0.24 -1.88
N ASP A 749 41.80 -0.09 -0.69
CA ASP A 749 41.99 -1.48 -0.25
C ASP A 749 40.66 -2.24 -0.13
N HIS A 750 39.57 -1.57 0.22
CA HIS A 750 38.21 -2.13 0.22
C HIS A 750 37.58 -2.27 -1.18
N GLY A 751 38.30 -1.92 -2.25
CA GLY A 751 37.85 -2.13 -3.61
C GLY A 751 36.91 -1.06 -4.16
N VAL A 752 37.05 0.20 -3.72
CA VAL A 752 36.21 1.31 -4.23
C VAL A 752 36.31 1.50 -5.75
N VAL A 753 37.48 1.25 -6.36
CA VAL A 753 37.73 1.43 -7.79
C VAL A 753 36.80 0.58 -8.68
N PRO A 754 36.82 -0.77 -8.60
CA PRO A 754 35.93 -1.60 -9.42
C PRO A 754 34.44 -1.32 -9.13
N MET A 755 34.10 -0.94 -7.90
CA MET A 755 32.73 -0.62 -7.53
C MET A 755 32.23 0.66 -8.20
N LEU A 756 33.00 1.74 -8.17
CA LEU A 756 32.65 2.99 -8.86
C LEU A 756 32.67 2.80 -10.39
N ALA A 757 33.65 2.07 -10.92
CA ALA A 757 33.74 1.79 -12.37
C ALA A 757 32.47 1.10 -12.90
N ASN A 758 31.94 0.10 -12.17
CA ASN A 758 30.72 -0.62 -12.55
C ASN A 758 29.46 0.27 -12.62
N LEU A 759 29.44 1.40 -11.90
CA LEU A 759 28.30 2.32 -11.87
C LEU A 759 28.32 3.34 -13.03
N THR A 760 29.40 3.42 -13.80
CA THR A 760 29.61 4.47 -14.82
C THR A 760 28.66 4.40 -16.02
N ASN A 761 27.96 3.28 -16.21
CA ASN A 761 26.94 3.14 -17.27
C ASN A 761 25.56 3.71 -16.89
N THR A 762 25.47 4.52 -15.83
CA THR A 762 24.20 5.13 -15.41
C THR A 762 23.70 6.22 -16.37
N VAL A 763 22.38 6.37 -16.42
CA VAL A 763 21.67 7.43 -17.15
C VAL A 763 21.16 8.56 -16.25
N ASP A 764 21.32 8.42 -14.93
CA ASP A 764 20.81 9.37 -13.94
C ASP A 764 21.83 10.49 -13.67
N ASP A 765 21.51 11.72 -14.06
CA ASP A 765 22.46 12.86 -13.99
C ASP A 765 22.90 13.19 -12.56
N LYS A 766 22.03 12.99 -11.55
CA LYS A 766 22.39 13.19 -10.14
C LYS A 766 23.48 12.19 -9.72
N LEU A 767 23.31 10.91 -10.05
CA LEU A 767 24.34 9.90 -9.82
C LEU A 767 25.59 10.17 -10.65
N ARG A 768 25.45 10.55 -11.93
CA ARG A 768 26.60 10.87 -12.80
C ARG A 768 27.52 11.93 -12.19
N ARG A 769 26.92 13.02 -11.68
CA ARG A 769 27.66 14.10 -11.03
C ARG A 769 28.51 13.59 -9.88
N TYR A 770 27.90 12.95 -8.88
CA TYR A 770 28.63 12.54 -7.68
C TYR A 770 29.55 11.34 -7.92
N LEU A 771 29.20 10.46 -8.86
CA LEU A 771 30.06 9.37 -9.28
C LEU A 771 31.34 9.90 -9.94
N ALA A 772 31.22 10.88 -10.85
CA ALA A 772 32.39 11.51 -11.46
C ALA A 772 33.24 12.24 -10.41
N GLU A 773 32.63 12.94 -9.46
CA GLU A 773 33.35 13.59 -8.36
C GLU A 773 34.12 12.57 -7.49
N ALA A 774 33.50 11.44 -7.15
CA ALA A 774 34.14 10.36 -6.40
C ALA A 774 35.32 9.75 -7.16
N ILE A 775 35.17 9.49 -8.47
CA ILE A 775 36.24 8.96 -9.33
C ILE A 775 37.40 9.96 -9.39
N ALA A 776 37.11 11.25 -9.58
CA ALA A 776 38.15 12.30 -9.61
C ALA A 776 39.00 12.29 -8.34
N CYS A 777 38.36 12.26 -7.16
CA CYS A 777 39.09 12.20 -5.89
C CYS A 777 39.85 10.88 -5.71
N CYS A 778 39.26 9.75 -6.10
CA CYS A 778 39.90 8.44 -5.93
C CYS A 778 41.12 8.24 -6.86
N CYS A 779 41.19 8.94 -7.98
CA CYS A 779 42.33 8.87 -8.91
C CYS A 779 43.63 9.41 -8.31
N MET A 780 43.57 10.19 -7.22
CA MET A 780 44.74 10.81 -6.60
C MET A 780 45.61 9.82 -5.79
N TRP A 781 45.22 8.53 -5.71
CA TRP A 781 45.94 7.52 -4.92
C TRP A 781 46.57 6.42 -5.78
N GLY A 782 47.86 6.19 -5.57
CA GLY A 782 48.60 5.04 -6.09
C GLY A 782 48.36 4.78 -7.58
N SER A 783 47.97 3.55 -7.89
CA SER A 783 47.63 3.10 -9.25
C SER A 783 46.13 3.17 -9.56
N ASN A 784 45.31 3.88 -8.76
CA ASN A 784 43.86 3.93 -8.97
C ASN A 784 43.51 4.53 -10.34
N CYS A 785 44.24 5.57 -10.78
CA CYS A 785 44.05 6.18 -12.10
C CYS A 785 44.17 5.14 -13.23
N VAL A 786 45.20 4.28 -13.17
CA VAL A 786 45.39 3.17 -14.12
C VAL A 786 44.27 2.14 -13.98
N SER A 787 43.95 1.77 -12.74
CA SER A 787 42.96 0.74 -12.42
C SER A 787 41.55 1.13 -12.87
N PHE A 788 41.17 2.41 -12.81
CA PHE A 788 39.92 2.92 -13.39
C PHE A 788 39.89 2.80 -14.91
N GLY A 789 41.03 3.02 -15.56
CA GLY A 789 41.23 2.78 -16.99
C GLY A 789 40.99 1.33 -17.38
N GLU A 790 41.69 0.42 -16.71
CA GLU A 790 41.59 -1.03 -16.91
C GLU A 790 40.18 -1.56 -16.59
N ALA A 791 39.48 -0.95 -15.62
CA ALA A 791 38.09 -1.26 -15.29
C ALA A 791 37.07 -0.67 -16.28
N GLY A 792 37.50 0.03 -17.33
CA GLY A 792 36.63 0.53 -18.40
C GLY A 792 35.80 1.77 -18.04
N ALA A 793 36.17 2.51 -16.98
CA ALA A 793 35.40 3.68 -16.51
C ALA A 793 35.49 4.89 -17.45
N VAL A 794 36.56 4.99 -18.25
CA VAL A 794 36.89 6.18 -19.05
C VAL A 794 35.87 6.47 -20.15
N ALA A 795 35.51 5.46 -20.96
CA ALA A 795 34.61 5.67 -22.10
C ALA A 795 33.19 6.13 -21.68
N PRO A 796 32.54 5.52 -20.66
CA PRO A 796 31.27 6.02 -20.15
C PRO A 796 31.35 7.45 -19.59
N LEU A 797 32.46 7.84 -18.94
CA LEU A 797 32.66 9.20 -18.46
C LEU A 797 32.74 10.22 -19.61
N VAL A 798 33.39 9.89 -20.74
CA VAL A 798 33.34 10.75 -21.93
C VAL A 798 31.90 10.94 -22.41
N HIS A 799 31.06 9.92 -22.32
CA HIS A 799 29.64 10.04 -22.67
C HIS A 799 28.86 11.00 -21.75
N TYR A 800 29.25 11.15 -20.48
CA TYR A 800 28.59 12.10 -19.55
C TYR A 800 28.68 13.56 -20.01
N LEU A 801 29.70 13.92 -20.82
CA LEU A 801 29.85 15.25 -21.41
C LEU A 801 28.75 15.62 -22.42
N HIS A 802 27.86 14.67 -22.78
CA HIS A 802 26.66 14.94 -23.58
C HIS A 802 25.42 15.27 -22.74
N SER A 803 25.55 15.25 -21.41
CA SER A 803 24.46 15.67 -20.51
C SER A 803 24.06 17.12 -20.76
N LYS A 804 22.88 17.50 -20.30
CA LYS A 804 22.44 18.91 -20.33
C LYS A 804 22.76 19.63 -19.02
N ASP A 805 23.19 18.90 -17.98
CA ASP A 805 23.47 19.44 -16.66
C ASP A 805 24.91 19.99 -16.58
N PRO A 806 25.09 21.31 -16.36
CA PRO A 806 26.41 21.91 -16.19
C PRO A 806 27.22 21.33 -15.03
N LEU A 807 26.55 20.86 -13.97
CA LEU A 807 27.23 20.28 -12.80
C LEU A 807 27.79 18.90 -13.12
N VAL A 808 27.12 18.14 -13.99
CA VAL A 808 27.66 16.89 -14.53
C VAL A 808 28.88 17.19 -15.40
N HIS A 809 28.85 18.22 -16.25
CA HIS A 809 30.02 18.62 -17.04
C HIS A 809 31.22 18.98 -16.15
N GLN A 810 31.00 19.81 -15.12
CA GLN A 810 32.05 20.22 -14.19
C GLN A 810 32.69 19.01 -13.50
N ALA A 811 31.88 18.12 -12.92
CA ALA A 811 32.38 16.92 -12.24
C ALA A 811 33.08 15.95 -13.20
N THR A 812 32.52 15.75 -14.40
CA THR A 812 33.07 14.85 -15.41
C THR A 812 34.39 15.37 -15.97
N ALA A 813 34.49 16.67 -16.26
CA ALA A 813 35.73 17.27 -16.75
C ALA A 813 36.86 17.15 -15.72
N ARG A 814 36.55 17.30 -14.42
CA ARG A 814 37.51 17.05 -13.33
C ARG A 814 37.95 15.59 -13.30
N ALA A 815 37.02 14.65 -13.41
CA ALA A 815 37.35 13.21 -13.43
C ALA A 815 38.24 12.85 -14.63
N LEU A 816 37.91 13.35 -15.82
CA LEU A 816 38.70 13.12 -17.04
C LEU A 816 40.08 13.78 -16.94
N PHE A 817 40.18 14.97 -16.36
CA PHE A 817 41.48 15.57 -16.09
C PHE A 817 42.36 14.67 -15.21
N GLU A 818 41.83 14.19 -14.08
CA GLU A 818 42.57 13.31 -13.17
C GLU A 818 42.97 11.98 -13.84
N LEU A 819 42.05 11.39 -14.61
CA LEU A 819 42.29 10.17 -15.39
C LEU A 819 43.31 10.37 -16.51
N SER A 820 43.38 11.57 -17.11
CA SER A 820 44.30 11.89 -18.21
C SER A 820 45.77 11.96 -17.79
N LYS A 821 46.07 11.90 -16.48
CA LYS A 821 47.45 11.76 -15.99
C LYS A 821 48.06 10.42 -16.40
N ASP A 822 47.24 9.41 -16.69
CA ASP A 822 47.69 8.15 -17.28
C ASP A 822 47.64 8.19 -18.83
N PRO A 823 48.72 7.76 -19.52
CA PRO A 823 48.75 7.72 -20.98
C PRO A 823 47.72 6.81 -21.65
N ASN A 824 47.41 5.63 -21.10
CA ASN A 824 46.46 4.69 -21.72
C ASN A 824 45.03 5.23 -21.62
N ASN A 825 44.71 5.89 -20.52
CA ASN A 825 43.46 6.62 -20.37
C ASN A 825 43.32 7.74 -21.41
N CYS A 826 44.38 8.52 -21.67
CA CYS A 826 44.36 9.53 -22.73
C CYS A 826 44.04 8.97 -24.12
N ILE A 827 44.58 7.79 -24.45
CA ILE A 827 44.29 7.10 -25.73
C ILE A 827 42.80 6.76 -25.78
N THR A 828 42.29 6.11 -24.74
CA THR A 828 40.86 5.73 -24.64
C THR A 828 39.94 6.94 -24.74
N MET A 829 40.28 8.04 -24.07
CA MET A 829 39.52 9.29 -24.16
C MET A 829 39.53 9.88 -25.58
N HIS A 830 40.68 9.86 -26.25
CA HIS A 830 40.81 10.36 -27.61
C HIS A 830 39.99 9.52 -28.62
N GLU A 831 40.04 8.20 -28.50
CA GLU A 831 39.24 7.26 -29.32
C GLU A 831 37.73 7.48 -29.16
N ASN A 832 37.30 7.90 -27.96
CA ASN A 832 35.90 8.25 -27.67
C ASN A 832 35.54 9.71 -28.01
N GLY A 833 36.41 10.45 -28.69
CA GLY A 833 36.11 11.78 -29.22
C GLY A 833 36.07 12.91 -28.18
N VAL A 834 36.69 12.74 -27.01
CA VAL A 834 36.61 13.69 -25.89
C VAL A 834 37.06 15.11 -26.29
N VAL A 835 38.04 15.23 -27.18
CA VAL A 835 38.74 16.50 -27.49
C VAL A 835 37.76 17.53 -28.04
N LYS A 836 36.86 17.12 -28.93
CA LYS A 836 35.86 18.04 -29.52
C LYS A 836 34.91 18.59 -28.46
N LEU A 837 34.51 17.74 -27.50
CA LEU A 837 33.61 18.13 -26.41
C LEU A 837 34.30 19.08 -25.44
N LEU A 838 35.53 18.76 -25.02
CA LEU A 838 36.30 19.60 -24.10
C LEU A 838 36.69 20.94 -24.71
N LEU A 839 37.00 21.02 -26.01
CA LEU A 839 37.27 22.30 -26.69
C LEU A 839 36.09 23.27 -26.61
N ILE A 840 34.85 22.77 -26.66
CA ILE A 840 33.66 23.59 -26.45
C ILE A 840 33.60 24.07 -24.99
N MET A 841 33.93 23.18 -24.04
CA MET A 841 33.89 23.49 -22.60
C MET A 841 34.99 24.44 -22.12
N ILE A 842 36.12 24.54 -22.84
CA ILE A 842 37.15 25.58 -22.59
C ILE A 842 36.56 26.99 -22.77
N GLY A 843 35.54 27.16 -23.61
CA GLY A 843 34.81 28.42 -23.77
C GLY A 843 33.76 28.69 -22.70
N SER A 844 33.63 27.83 -21.68
CA SER A 844 32.65 27.99 -20.60
C SER A 844 32.96 29.22 -19.72
N THR A 845 31.91 29.82 -19.16
CA THR A 845 32.02 30.87 -18.14
C THR A 845 32.30 30.32 -16.73
N ASP A 846 32.12 29.01 -16.53
CA ASP A 846 32.48 28.34 -15.29
C ASP A 846 34.00 28.07 -15.28
N ALA A 847 34.72 28.82 -14.44
CA ALA A 847 36.17 28.75 -14.31
C ALA A 847 36.68 27.34 -13.97
N ILE A 848 35.94 26.61 -13.14
CA ILE A 848 36.31 25.26 -12.72
C ILE A 848 36.22 24.29 -13.89
N LEU A 849 35.11 24.36 -14.65
CA LEU A 849 34.92 23.54 -15.84
C LEU A 849 35.96 23.88 -16.91
N GLN A 850 36.21 25.18 -17.12
CA GLN A 850 37.20 25.67 -18.07
C GLN A 850 38.61 25.15 -17.75
N GLU A 851 39.05 25.29 -16.50
CA GLU A 851 40.38 24.84 -16.06
C GLU A 851 40.55 23.33 -16.20
N ALA A 852 39.56 22.55 -15.74
CA ALA A 852 39.60 21.10 -15.85
C ALA A 852 39.62 20.63 -17.32
N ALA A 853 38.79 21.24 -18.18
CA ALA A 853 38.75 20.93 -19.60
C ALA A 853 40.06 21.28 -20.31
N ALA A 854 40.62 22.46 -20.05
CA ALA A 854 41.89 22.90 -20.62
C ALA A 854 43.05 21.98 -20.18
N SER A 855 43.09 21.63 -18.90
CA SER A 855 44.13 20.77 -18.34
C SER A 855 44.07 19.35 -18.90
N CYS A 856 42.86 18.79 -19.05
CA CYS A 856 42.67 17.48 -19.68
C CYS A 856 43.13 17.49 -21.15
N VAL A 857 42.78 18.52 -21.93
CA VAL A 857 43.22 18.66 -23.33
C VAL A 857 44.74 18.83 -23.41
N ALA A 858 45.35 19.57 -22.48
CA ALA A 858 46.79 19.75 -22.40
C ALA A 858 47.52 18.39 -22.20
N ASN A 859 47.04 17.54 -21.29
CA ASN A 859 47.61 16.21 -21.07
C ASN A 859 47.54 15.34 -22.33
N ILE A 860 46.38 15.30 -23.00
CA ILE A 860 46.19 14.57 -24.26
C ILE A 860 47.16 15.09 -25.35
N ARG A 861 47.32 16.41 -25.46
CA ARG A 861 48.23 17.02 -26.43
C ARG A 861 49.69 16.72 -26.13
N CYS A 862 50.09 16.77 -24.86
CA CYS A 862 51.45 16.41 -24.43
C CYS A 862 51.79 14.97 -24.80
N LEU A 863 50.86 14.02 -24.59
CA LEU A 863 51.04 12.64 -25.00
C LEU A 863 51.20 12.50 -26.52
N ALA A 864 50.36 13.17 -27.30
CA ALA A 864 50.46 13.16 -28.76
C ALA A 864 51.82 13.69 -29.24
N LEU A 865 52.30 14.79 -28.67
CA LEU A 865 53.61 15.37 -28.99
C LEU A 865 54.77 14.45 -28.59
N ALA A 866 54.67 13.76 -27.46
CA ALA A 866 55.67 12.79 -27.03
C ALA A 866 55.75 11.59 -28.00
N ASN A 867 54.59 11.10 -28.47
CA ASN A 867 54.51 10.02 -29.46
C ASN A 867 55.05 10.45 -30.83
N ASP A 868 54.74 11.66 -31.29
CA ASP A 868 55.28 12.21 -32.54
C ASP A 868 56.80 12.38 -32.49
N LYS A 869 57.35 12.80 -31.33
CA LYS A 869 58.80 12.87 -31.12
C LYS A 869 59.45 11.48 -31.11
N ALA A 870 58.81 10.48 -30.51
CA ALA A 870 59.34 9.11 -30.48
C ALA A 870 59.27 8.40 -31.85
N LYS A 871 58.39 8.83 -32.76
CA LYS A 871 58.29 8.29 -34.13
C LYS A 871 59.22 8.95 -35.13
N ASN A 872 59.54 10.23 -34.94
CA ASN A 872 60.28 11.06 -35.90
C ASN A 872 61.68 11.49 -35.42
N GLY A 873 62.07 11.14 -34.20
CA GLY A 873 63.42 11.30 -33.64
C GLY A 873 64.04 9.96 -33.37
#